data_AF-A0A1T3C7V7-F1
#
_entry.id   AF-A0A1T3C7V7-F1
#
_cell.length_a   1.000
_cell.length_b   1.000
_cell.length_c   1.000
_cell.angle_alpha   90.00
_cell.angle_beta   90.00
_cell.angle_gamma   90.00
#
_symmetry.space_group_name_H-M   'P 1'
#
loop_
_entity.id
_entity.type
_entity.pdbx_description
1 polymer ?
#
loop_
_entity_poly.entity_id
_entity_poly.type
_entity_poly.pdbx_seq_one_letter_code
_entity_poly.pdbx_strand_id
1 'polypeptide(L)'
;MANIRLQPNNPTDWQKYASSEAVTAIPLRYGDNVNNRSKLAIHRGVFLDASAVLDPEMHNLNVYTDVLAFMTEDITLNPAKYGTVNIVARVLTAAKPVTLCVPSGDAATSAISIYARVLDQPISVCMGDSKPVALDLGADTDNVGVAVAFDNGEMVVEYLKKYPYDSHPELQASLETELRIALIQFWINCSIAISICSYVAVITAGQKSYTMLNTQAVALGQQLAGRVMAGQNMTYAPVLVLDTYKDTMQLALTAASAFETQYDRFQDKATSLKGQIEAWKTMLAKATESQTMQSKLRDSAYQKYQDAAKAADSCDQQFRFENDAVQNAGVDFQNGIEKWKLEQKLKAIKEIITAVITFAVGIGEMCVGNPAGASGAEKAVEAAVEAEKIANQVAAKVTSGTFKKLKDVVKALSKLYPSVSQMVKAIKALESNPSVDVPSIAEISGTTKGDADSSVIATMAAWDMWILESDDQMAFAVTAGIEGATTYQLALRKHAINGKQLVQIQAEAVKAGYEYVQAQMELIRCTKQVKDLQSLIDSYTGQEDVYLKAEVQLYDRLLALKTGVVIELQNMVWAYRYWALSESKLVLDATKSIEDYDSDLYQIARDMETIDEQYPSDFQGFTYYEESDKLPFNFGELLVKGLTGETYTGSFTLAPNKSLAGVFFGGSHYRLSGLDPTLRGALPKKKAVKDGVVIVHLQITTSGIYEDIRDGQVFRFASLPQSRQCSYELNENGERGKTWDNPIFETKYHAEPTPFTQWKIKLLNPEDVDLSGLVGVDLKWEGHVRFAPSQLLGGKLKE
;
A
#
# COMPACT_ATOMS: atom_id res chain seq x y z
N MET A 1 9.88 7.11 8.90
CA MET A 1 10.63 6.62 7.70
C MET A 1 10.77 7.76 6.69
N ALA A 2 11.90 7.84 5.98
CA ALA A 2 12.30 9.01 5.18
C ALA A 2 11.50 9.19 3.87
N ASN A 3 11.41 10.45 3.41
CA ASN A 3 10.97 10.84 2.06
C ASN A 3 11.43 9.84 1.00
N ILE A 4 10.55 9.45 0.08
CA ILE A 4 10.90 8.66 -1.11
C ILE A 4 12.05 9.38 -1.81
N ARG A 5 13.24 8.77 -1.78
CA ARG A 5 14.41 9.32 -2.44
C ARG A 5 14.15 9.34 -3.94
N LEU A 6 14.41 10.48 -4.58
CA LEU A 6 14.36 10.58 -6.03
C LEU A 6 15.40 9.64 -6.65
N GLN A 7 15.09 9.13 -7.84
CA GLN A 7 16.04 8.36 -8.61
C GLN A 7 17.22 9.24 -9.04
N PRO A 8 18.43 8.66 -9.24
CA PRO A 8 19.51 9.34 -9.93
C PRO A 8 19.06 9.83 -11.32
N ASN A 9 19.72 10.88 -11.81
CA ASN A 9 19.37 11.51 -13.09
C ASN A 9 20.61 11.84 -13.94
N ASN A 10 21.75 11.22 -13.64
CA ASN A 10 23.01 11.45 -14.35
C ASN A 10 23.91 10.20 -14.25
N PRO A 11 24.88 10.04 -15.19
CA PRO A 11 25.73 8.85 -15.25
C PRO A 11 26.52 8.59 -13.96
N THR A 12 27.05 9.64 -13.33
CA THR A 12 27.90 9.49 -12.14
C THR A 12 27.12 8.93 -10.96
N ASP A 13 25.91 9.40 -10.72
CA ASP A 13 25.10 8.91 -9.60
C ASP A 13 24.52 7.51 -9.88
N TRP A 14 24.19 7.19 -11.13
CA TRP A 14 23.86 5.81 -11.52
C TRP A 14 25.05 4.85 -11.35
N GLN A 15 26.26 5.29 -11.67
CA GLN A 15 27.47 4.49 -11.45
C GLN A 15 27.71 4.22 -9.96
N LYS A 16 27.50 5.23 -9.09
CA LYS A 16 27.55 5.04 -7.62
C LYS A 16 26.53 4.04 -7.14
N TYR A 17 25.30 4.10 -7.67
CA TYR A 17 24.26 3.11 -7.38
C TYR A 17 24.72 1.69 -7.76
N ALA A 18 25.21 1.50 -8.98
CA ALA A 18 25.64 0.19 -9.47
C ALA A 18 26.90 -0.34 -8.75
N SER A 19 27.71 0.56 -8.20
CA SER A 19 28.94 0.23 -7.45
C SER A 19 28.72 0.16 -5.93
N SER A 20 27.49 0.30 -5.46
CA SER A 20 27.17 0.17 -4.04
C SER A 20 27.42 -1.26 -3.55
N GLU A 21 27.82 -1.42 -2.29
CA GLU A 21 28.06 -2.72 -1.67
C GLU A 21 26.86 -3.66 -1.86
N ALA A 22 25.66 -3.15 -1.61
CA ALA A 22 24.38 -3.81 -1.81
C ALA A 22 24.19 -4.42 -3.22
N VAL A 23 24.59 -3.70 -4.28
CA VAL A 23 24.46 -4.19 -5.68
C VAL A 23 25.65 -5.08 -6.05
N THR A 24 26.86 -4.75 -5.57
CA THR A 24 28.07 -5.54 -5.85
C THR A 24 28.16 -6.86 -5.08
N ALA A 25 27.30 -7.10 -4.10
CA ALA A 25 27.16 -8.40 -3.46
C ALA A 25 26.40 -9.42 -4.33
N ILE A 26 25.68 -8.97 -5.37
CA ILE A 26 24.87 -9.86 -6.22
C ILE A 26 25.78 -10.66 -7.18
N PRO A 27 25.73 -12.01 -7.15
CA PRO A 27 26.47 -12.87 -8.07
C PRO A 27 25.92 -12.81 -9.50
N LEU A 28 26.77 -13.16 -10.49
CA LEU A 28 26.44 -13.16 -11.93
C LEU A 28 25.78 -11.87 -12.44
N ARG A 29 26.21 -10.70 -11.96
CA ARG A 29 25.70 -9.38 -12.39
C ARG A 29 26.18 -8.91 -13.78
N TYR A 30 27.20 -9.57 -14.34
CA TYR A 30 27.75 -9.27 -15.65
C TYR A 30 27.81 -10.54 -16.51
N GLY A 31 27.68 -10.36 -17.82
CA GLY A 31 27.89 -11.39 -18.83
C GLY A 31 28.46 -10.75 -20.08
N ASP A 32 29.50 -11.35 -20.65
CA ASP A 32 30.10 -10.87 -21.88
C ASP A 32 30.41 -12.07 -22.79
N ASN A 33 29.87 -12.03 -24.01
CA ASN A 33 30.04 -13.07 -25.01
C ASN A 33 30.28 -12.44 -26.38
N VAL A 34 31.56 -12.26 -26.71
CA VAL A 34 32.01 -11.77 -28.02
C VAL A 34 32.57 -12.91 -28.84
N ASN A 35 31.91 -13.20 -29.96
CA ASN A 35 32.38 -14.11 -30.98
C ASN A 35 32.74 -13.33 -32.26
N ASN A 36 34.02 -12.98 -32.37
CA ASN A 36 34.57 -12.25 -33.52
C ASN A 36 34.45 -13.01 -34.85
N ARG A 37 34.33 -14.34 -34.84
CA ARG A 37 34.18 -15.13 -36.08
C ARG A 37 32.78 -15.03 -36.64
N SER A 38 31.76 -15.10 -35.78
CA SER A 38 30.36 -14.92 -36.18
C SER A 38 29.91 -13.46 -36.12
N LYS A 39 30.80 -12.53 -35.74
CA LYS A 39 30.52 -11.10 -35.52
C LYS A 39 29.27 -10.91 -34.63
N LEU A 40 29.19 -11.70 -33.56
CA LEU A 40 28.14 -11.65 -32.54
C LEU A 40 28.76 -11.12 -31.25
N ALA A 41 28.15 -10.11 -30.65
CA ALA A 41 28.52 -9.59 -29.33
C ALA A 41 27.27 -9.50 -28.45
N ILE A 42 27.39 -9.94 -27.20
CA ILE A 42 26.33 -9.86 -26.21
C ILE A 42 26.93 -9.35 -24.92
N HIS A 43 26.47 -8.17 -24.50
CA HIS A 43 26.88 -7.50 -23.28
C HIS A 43 25.73 -7.45 -22.29
N ARG A 44 25.96 -7.91 -21.06
CA ARG A 44 25.01 -7.87 -19.96
C ARG A 44 25.64 -7.23 -18.74
N GLY A 45 24.94 -6.29 -18.09
CA GLY A 45 25.44 -5.67 -16.86
C GLY A 45 24.41 -4.82 -16.12
N VAL A 46 24.71 -4.44 -14.88
CA VAL A 46 23.88 -3.47 -14.13
C VAL A 46 24.13 -2.04 -14.62
N PHE A 47 25.40 -1.71 -14.87
CA PHE A 47 25.81 -0.44 -15.46
C PHE A 47 26.83 -0.72 -16.54
N LEU A 48 26.56 -0.27 -17.76
CA LEU A 48 27.47 -0.38 -18.89
C LEU A 48 27.81 1.01 -19.44
N ASP A 49 29.09 1.22 -19.72
CA ASP A 49 29.54 2.37 -20.49
C ASP A 49 29.34 2.08 -21.98
N ALA A 50 28.53 2.90 -22.65
CA ALA A 50 28.21 2.74 -24.05
C ALA A 50 29.47 2.68 -24.95
N SER A 51 30.53 3.42 -24.62
CA SER A 51 31.78 3.40 -25.37
C SER A 51 32.54 2.06 -25.30
N ALA A 52 32.27 1.26 -24.27
CA ALA A 52 32.92 -0.03 -24.05
C ALA A 52 32.13 -1.23 -24.61
N VAL A 53 30.82 -1.06 -24.87
CA VAL A 53 29.93 -2.18 -25.25
C VAL A 53 29.29 -2.02 -26.62
N LEU A 54 29.39 -0.84 -27.24
CA LEU A 54 28.92 -0.60 -28.61
C LEU A 54 29.99 -1.02 -29.63
N ASP A 55 30.27 -2.32 -29.66
CA ASP A 55 31.34 -2.90 -30.48
C ASP A 55 31.17 -2.60 -31.98
N PRO A 56 32.22 -2.09 -32.66
CA PRO A 56 32.16 -1.83 -34.08
C PRO A 56 32.19 -3.13 -34.89
N GLU A 57 31.65 -3.05 -36.11
CA GLU A 57 31.62 -4.10 -37.13
C GLU A 57 30.97 -5.42 -36.71
N MET A 58 30.06 -5.39 -35.73
CA MET A 58 29.28 -6.57 -35.37
C MET A 58 28.07 -6.73 -36.30
N HIS A 59 27.77 -7.98 -36.68
CA HIS A 59 26.54 -8.33 -37.38
C HIS A 59 25.37 -8.41 -36.41
N ASN A 60 25.59 -8.89 -35.18
CA ASN A 60 24.58 -8.93 -34.14
C ASN A 60 25.20 -8.41 -32.85
N LEU A 61 24.75 -7.27 -32.37
CA LEU A 61 25.16 -6.70 -31.10
C LEU A 61 23.93 -6.60 -30.20
N ASN A 62 23.96 -7.26 -29.04
CA ASN A 62 22.89 -7.18 -28.05
C ASN A 62 23.45 -6.60 -26.75
N VAL A 63 22.80 -5.57 -26.23
CA VAL A 63 23.16 -4.92 -24.96
C VAL A 63 21.94 -5.02 -24.03
N TYR A 64 22.08 -5.78 -22.95
CA TYR A 64 21.06 -5.98 -21.91
C TYR A 64 21.53 -5.35 -20.61
N THR A 65 20.91 -4.28 -20.15
CA THR A 65 21.40 -3.61 -18.93
C THR A 65 20.34 -2.86 -18.15
N ASP A 66 20.52 -2.71 -16.84
CA ASP A 66 19.67 -1.80 -16.08
C ASP A 66 19.95 -0.33 -16.48
N VAL A 67 21.23 0.05 -16.56
CA VAL A 67 21.67 1.40 -16.93
C VAL A 67 22.72 1.37 -18.04
N LEU A 68 22.41 1.99 -19.18
CA LEU A 68 23.40 2.30 -20.22
C LEU A 68 23.79 3.78 -20.12
N ALA A 69 25.06 4.05 -19.89
CA ALA A 69 25.59 5.39 -19.71
C ALA A 69 26.38 5.86 -20.93
N PHE A 70 26.03 7.05 -21.43
CA PHE A 70 26.76 7.77 -22.45
C PHE A 70 27.66 8.81 -21.77
N MET A 71 28.95 8.49 -21.65
CA MET A 71 29.95 9.36 -21.02
C MET A 71 30.44 10.48 -21.94
N THR A 72 30.14 10.41 -23.24
CA THR A 72 30.49 11.39 -24.27
C THR A 72 29.26 11.85 -25.06
N GLU A 73 29.31 13.06 -25.61
CA GLU A 73 28.17 13.70 -26.32
C GLU A 73 27.91 13.07 -27.70
N ASP A 74 28.97 12.66 -28.40
CA ASP A 74 28.90 12.03 -29.72
C ASP A 74 29.30 10.55 -29.63
N ILE A 75 28.39 9.67 -30.05
CA ILE A 75 28.62 8.22 -30.07
C ILE A 75 28.44 7.74 -31.51
N THR A 76 29.50 7.14 -32.06
CA THR A 76 29.43 6.53 -33.39
C THR A 76 29.03 5.07 -33.26
N LEU A 77 27.91 4.68 -33.88
CA LEU A 77 27.45 3.30 -33.99
C LEU A 77 27.87 2.77 -35.35
N ASN A 78 28.81 1.82 -35.39
CA ASN A 78 29.37 1.30 -36.64
C ASN A 78 29.06 -0.20 -36.82
N PRO A 79 27.79 -0.62 -36.99
CA PRO A 79 27.45 -2.02 -37.26
C PRO A 79 28.02 -2.51 -38.59
N ALA A 80 28.19 -3.83 -38.73
CA ALA A 80 28.49 -4.43 -40.02
C ALA A 80 27.35 -4.22 -41.03
N LYS A 81 27.62 -4.41 -42.32
CA LYS A 81 26.58 -4.41 -43.35
C LYS A 81 25.53 -5.48 -43.05
N TYR A 82 24.25 -5.11 -43.10
CA TYR A 82 23.10 -5.89 -42.65
C TYR A 82 23.14 -6.28 -41.17
N GLY A 83 23.94 -5.56 -40.37
CA GLY A 83 24.06 -5.78 -38.94
C GLY A 83 22.89 -5.19 -38.16
N THR A 84 22.61 -5.79 -37.01
CA THR A 84 21.59 -5.34 -36.07
C THR A 84 22.22 -5.01 -34.72
N VAL A 85 21.89 -3.83 -34.19
CA VAL A 85 22.21 -3.43 -32.82
C VAL A 85 20.92 -3.40 -32.01
N ASN A 86 20.84 -4.16 -30.94
CA ASN A 86 19.70 -4.20 -30.04
C ASN A 86 20.13 -3.73 -28.65
N ILE A 87 19.62 -2.58 -28.22
CA ILE A 87 19.85 -2.01 -26.89
C ILE A 87 18.56 -2.15 -26.11
N VAL A 88 18.60 -2.91 -25.03
CA VAL A 88 17.48 -3.12 -24.12
C VAL A 88 17.93 -2.70 -22.74
N ALA A 89 17.48 -1.53 -22.30
CA ALA A 89 17.83 -0.99 -21.00
C ALA A 89 16.63 -0.40 -20.25
N ARG A 90 16.68 -0.38 -18.92
CA ARG A 90 15.69 0.41 -18.16
C ARG A 90 15.98 1.90 -18.30
N VAL A 91 17.24 2.29 -18.08
CA VAL A 91 17.71 3.68 -18.05
C VAL A 91 18.75 3.94 -19.13
N LEU A 92 18.53 5.01 -19.90
CA LEU A 92 19.56 5.63 -20.71
C LEU A 92 19.95 6.96 -20.06
N THR A 93 21.22 7.11 -19.73
CA THR A 93 21.71 8.27 -18.98
C THR A 93 22.90 8.95 -19.65
N ALA A 94 22.94 10.28 -19.56
CA ALA A 94 24.00 11.13 -20.09
C ALA A 94 24.05 12.43 -19.27
N ALA A 95 25.19 13.12 -19.28
CA ALA A 95 25.31 14.42 -18.62
C ALA A 95 24.61 15.56 -19.40
N LYS A 96 24.40 15.35 -20.71
CA LYS A 96 23.80 16.28 -21.67
C LYS A 96 23.05 15.47 -22.75
N PRO A 97 22.22 16.09 -23.60
CA PRO A 97 21.63 15.41 -24.75
C PRO A 97 22.69 14.73 -25.62
N VAL A 98 22.40 13.51 -26.11
CA VAL A 98 23.33 12.67 -26.88
C VAL A 98 22.81 12.42 -28.29
N THR A 99 23.72 12.39 -29.27
CA THR A 99 23.40 11.97 -30.63
C THR A 99 24.14 10.67 -30.98
N LEU A 100 23.37 9.66 -31.40
CA LEU A 100 23.89 8.39 -31.90
C LEU A 100 23.99 8.46 -33.43
N CYS A 101 25.21 8.44 -33.96
CA CYS A 101 25.44 8.62 -35.40
C CYS A 101 25.97 7.34 -36.04
N VAL A 102 25.31 6.93 -37.13
CA VAL A 102 25.77 5.82 -37.98
C VAL A 102 26.61 6.37 -39.13
N PRO A 103 27.86 5.92 -39.34
CA PRO A 103 28.70 6.43 -40.41
C PRO A 103 28.17 6.00 -41.79
N SER A 104 28.52 6.77 -42.80
CA SER A 104 28.30 6.38 -44.20
C SER A 104 29.16 5.15 -44.57
N GLY A 105 28.73 4.35 -45.54
CA GLY A 105 29.44 3.15 -45.99
C GLY A 105 28.69 1.87 -45.62
N ASP A 106 29.40 0.82 -45.21
CA ASP A 106 28.81 -0.50 -44.93
C ASP A 106 27.77 -0.47 -43.81
N ALA A 107 27.95 0.39 -42.81
CA ALA A 107 26.99 0.60 -41.71
C ALA A 107 25.69 1.29 -42.16
N ALA A 108 25.66 1.93 -43.33
CA ALA A 108 24.48 2.60 -43.88
C ALA A 108 23.42 1.63 -44.43
N THR A 109 23.64 0.32 -44.28
CA THR A 109 22.63 -0.72 -44.49
C THR A 109 22.56 -1.57 -43.22
N SER A 110 21.86 -1.10 -42.18
CA SER A 110 21.81 -1.74 -40.86
C SER A 110 20.52 -1.40 -40.13
N ALA A 111 20.29 -2.03 -38.97
CA ALA A 111 19.16 -1.68 -38.12
C ALA A 111 19.58 -1.52 -36.66
N ILE A 112 19.01 -0.53 -35.99
CA ILE A 112 19.22 -0.27 -34.56
C ILE A 112 17.86 -0.31 -33.87
N SER A 113 17.72 -1.11 -32.81
CA SER A 113 16.57 -1.08 -31.92
C SER A 113 17.00 -0.60 -30.55
N ILE A 114 16.29 0.38 -30.00
CA ILE A 114 16.55 0.94 -28.67
C ILE A 114 15.26 0.84 -27.87
N TYR A 115 15.30 0.13 -26.75
CA TYR A 115 14.23 0.04 -25.77
C TYR A 115 14.69 0.64 -24.46
N ALA A 116 13.94 1.62 -23.97
CA ALA A 116 14.27 2.36 -22.76
C ALA A 116 13.02 2.92 -22.10
N ARG A 117 12.94 2.78 -20.77
CA ARG A 117 11.81 3.31 -19.99
C ARG A 117 12.09 4.69 -19.40
N VAL A 118 13.32 4.93 -18.99
CA VAL A 118 13.77 6.18 -18.36
C VAL A 118 14.88 6.80 -19.20
N LEU A 119 14.71 8.07 -19.56
CA LEU A 119 15.72 8.87 -20.22
C LEU A 119 16.04 10.06 -19.31
N ASP A 120 17.29 10.15 -18.87
CA ASP A 120 17.73 11.30 -18.07
C ASP A 120 17.99 12.55 -18.94
N GLN A 121 18.29 12.32 -20.22
CA GLN A 121 18.52 13.36 -21.23
C GLN A 121 17.89 12.95 -22.58
N PRO A 122 17.51 13.90 -23.44
CA PRO A 122 17.07 13.61 -24.80
C PRO A 122 18.13 12.86 -25.61
N ILE A 123 17.69 11.90 -26.42
CA ILE A 123 18.54 11.12 -27.33
C ILE A 123 18.08 11.37 -28.76
N SER A 124 19.03 11.58 -29.66
CA SER A 124 18.78 11.74 -31.10
C SER A 124 19.58 10.73 -31.91
N VAL A 125 19.15 10.45 -33.14
CA VAL A 125 19.85 9.59 -34.10
C VAL A 125 20.20 10.37 -35.36
N CYS A 126 21.35 10.05 -35.95
CA CYS A 126 21.82 10.66 -37.19
C CYS A 126 22.50 9.63 -38.10
N MET A 127 22.64 9.97 -39.38
CA MET A 127 23.40 9.19 -40.35
C MET A 127 24.37 10.10 -41.10
N GLY A 128 25.67 9.83 -41.01
CA GLY A 128 26.71 10.73 -41.51
C GLY A 128 26.53 12.15 -40.97
N ASP A 129 26.56 13.15 -41.85
CA ASP A 129 26.37 14.57 -41.50
C ASP A 129 24.89 15.00 -41.56
N SER A 130 23.94 14.05 -41.56
CA SER A 130 22.51 14.39 -41.62
C SER A 130 22.04 15.04 -40.31
N LYS A 131 20.95 15.81 -40.41
CA LYS A 131 20.38 16.49 -39.24
C LYS A 131 19.87 15.45 -38.24
N PRO A 132 20.26 15.54 -36.95
CA PRO A 132 19.77 14.61 -35.92
C PRO A 132 18.25 14.62 -35.80
N VAL A 133 17.67 13.43 -35.64
CA VAL A 133 16.24 13.22 -35.35
C VAL A 133 16.10 12.83 -33.89
N ALA A 134 15.39 13.66 -33.12
CA ALA A 134 15.11 13.38 -31.70
C ALA A 134 14.18 12.17 -31.57
N LEU A 135 14.49 11.29 -30.62
CA LEU A 135 13.70 10.10 -30.33
C LEU A 135 12.60 10.42 -29.30
N ASP A 136 11.35 10.11 -29.64
CA ASP A 136 10.20 10.19 -28.75
C ASP A 136 10.12 8.91 -27.88
N LEU A 137 10.99 8.83 -26.88
CA LEU A 137 11.07 7.73 -25.91
C LEU A 137 10.96 8.26 -24.48
N GLY A 138 10.54 7.39 -23.56
CA GLY A 138 10.57 7.65 -22.12
C GLY A 138 9.20 7.55 -21.44
N ALA A 139 9.19 7.83 -20.13
CA ALA A 139 8.06 7.59 -19.25
C ALA A 139 6.79 8.39 -19.59
N ASP A 140 6.94 9.53 -20.27
CA ASP A 140 5.83 10.41 -20.67
C ASP A 140 5.28 10.07 -22.08
N THR A 141 5.79 9.02 -22.72
CA THR A 141 5.37 8.56 -24.06
C THR A 141 4.72 7.18 -23.98
N ASP A 142 3.86 6.87 -24.95
CA ASP A 142 3.32 5.53 -25.14
C ASP A 142 4.31 4.59 -25.86
N ASN A 143 5.50 5.07 -26.25
CA ASN A 143 6.52 4.30 -26.95
C ASN A 143 7.44 3.59 -25.95
N VAL A 144 7.62 2.28 -26.11
CA VAL A 144 8.55 1.48 -25.28
C VAL A 144 9.90 1.26 -25.96
N GLY A 145 9.98 1.55 -27.26
CA GLY A 145 11.22 1.50 -28.02
C GLY A 145 11.09 2.15 -29.38
N VAL A 146 12.20 2.16 -30.11
CA VAL A 146 12.30 2.67 -31.47
C VAL A 146 13.17 1.74 -32.29
N ALA A 147 12.76 1.47 -33.53
CA ALA A 147 13.57 0.82 -34.54
C ALA A 147 14.00 1.88 -35.56
N VAL A 148 15.30 1.93 -35.85
CA VAL A 148 15.90 2.81 -36.84
C VAL A 148 16.54 1.93 -37.91
N ALA A 149 15.96 1.94 -39.09
CA ALA A 149 16.49 1.23 -40.25
C ALA A 149 17.29 2.20 -41.12
N PHE A 150 18.48 1.77 -41.52
CA PHE A 150 19.33 2.45 -42.49
C PHE A 150 19.34 1.60 -43.75
N ASP A 151 18.88 2.14 -44.88
CA ASP A 151 18.93 1.46 -46.17
C ASP A 151 19.48 2.41 -47.24
N ASN A 152 20.64 2.07 -47.79
CA ASN A 152 21.32 2.82 -48.85
C ASN A 152 21.41 4.34 -48.64
N GLY A 153 21.56 4.80 -47.40
CA GLY A 153 21.66 6.23 -47.08
C GLY A 153 20.33 6.91 -46.74
N GLU A 154 19.23 6.17 -46.64
CA GLU A 154 17.99 6.66 -46.05
C GLU A 154 17.84 6.14 -44.61
N MET A 155 17.35 7.00 -43.72
CA MET A 155 17.09 6.68 -42.32
C MET A 155 15.58 6.70 -42.08
N VAL A 156 15.04 5.57 -41.64
CA VAL A 156 13.61 5.40 -41.29
C VAL A 156 13.51 5.12 -39.80
N VAL A 157 12.68 5.90 -39.10
CA VAL A 157 12.44 5.77 -37.65
C VAL A 157 11.02 5.25 -37.43
N GLU A 158 10.89 4.12 -36.75
CA GLU A 158 9.62 3.48 -36.39
C GLU A 158 9.50 3.37 -34.86
N TYR A 159 8.44 3.93 -34.29
CA TYR A 159 8.18 3.86 -32.85
C TYR A 159 7.40 2.60 -32.47
N LEU A 160 7.88 1.91 -31.43
CA LEU A 160 7.39 0.62 -31.00
C LEU A 160 6.57 0.75 -29.71
N LYS A 161 5.39 0.13 -29.70
CA LYS A 161 4.47 0.11 -28.55
C LYS A 161 4.59 -1.16 -27.69
N LYS A 162 5.40 -2.12 -28.12
CA LYS A 162 5.62 -3.40 -27.44
C LYS A 162 7.10 -3.78 -27.48
N TYR A 163 7.55 -4.43 -26.42
CA TYR A 163 8.86 -5.08 -26.42
C TYR A 163 8.86 -6.28 -27.37
N PRO A 164 10.00 -6.62 -27.97
CA PRO A 164 10.11 -7.74 -28.87
C PRO A 164 9.95 -9.03 -28.06
N TYR A 165 9.41 -10.07 -28.71
CA TYR A 165 9.46 -11.41 -28.14
C TYR A 165 10.90 -11.91 -28.25
N ASP A 166 11.64 -11.78 -27.16
CA ASP A 166 13.01 -12.23 -27.06
C ASP A 166 13.12 -13.17 -25.86
N SER A 167 13.47 -14.42 -26.13
CA SER A 167 13.69 -15.44 -25.10
C SER A 167 15.17 -15.71 -24.87
N HIS A 168 16.05 -14.75 -25.19
CA HIS A 168 17.49 -14.90 -25.03
C HIS A 168 17.85 -15.13 -23.54
N PRO A 169 18.69 -16.12 -23.21
CA PRO A 169 19.06 -16.41 -21.83
C PRO A 169 19.68 -15.22 -21.08
N GLU A 170 20.49 -14.41 -21.78
CA GLU A 170 21.08 -13.19 -21.18
C GLU A 170 20.05 -12.10 -20.87
N LEU A 171 18.98 -11.95 -21.68
CA LEU A 171 17.90 -11.03 -21.35
C LEU A 171 17.16 -11.51 -20.09
N GLN A 172 16.84 -12.81 -20.02
CA GLN A 172 16.25 -13.39 -18.82
C GLN A 172 17.14 -13.15 -17.58
N ALA A 173 18.44 -13.44 -17.69
CA ALA A 173 19.39 -13.23 -16.62
C ALA A 173 19.50 -11.75 -16.21
N SER A 174 19.40 -10.81 -17.15
CA SER A 174 19.36 -9.37 -16.87
C SER A 174 18.14 -8.99 -16.03
N LEU A 175 16.95 -9.40 -16.47
CA LEU A 175 15.69 -9.10 -15.79
C LEU A 175 15.60 -9.75 -14.40
N GLU A 176 16.15 -10.97 -14.24
CA GLU A 176 16.25 -11.61 -12.93
C GLU A 176 17.23 -10.86 -12.00
N THR A 177 18.39 -10.41 -12.51
CA THR A 177 19.33 -9.57 -11.75
C THR A 177 18.68 -8.24 -11.34
N GLU A 178 17.94 -7.61 -12.23
CA GLU A 178 17.18 -6.39 -11.93
C GLU A 178 16.16 -6.63 -10.80
N LEU A 179 15.38 -7.71 -10.82
CA LEU A 179 14.45 -8.02 -9.71
C LEU A 179 15.17 -8.31 -8.38
N ARG A 180 16.36 -8.92 -8.39
CA ARG A 180 17.18 -9.04 -7.18
C ARG A 180 17.57 -7.67 -6.64
N ILE A 181 17.96 -6.75 -7.52
CA ILE A 181 18.26 -5.38 -7.13
C ILE A 181 16.99 -4.68 -6.61
N ALA A 182 15.82 -4.89 -7.23
CA ALA A 182 14.56 -4.33 -6.74
C ALA A 182 14.22 -4.80 -5.33
N LEU A 183 14.45 -6.08 -5.00
CA LEU A 183 14.27 -6.61 -3.65
C LEU A 183 15.22 -5.96 -2.63
N ILE A 184 16.47 -5.72 -3.01
CA ILE A 184 17.45 -5.02 -2.18
C ILE A 184 17.07 -3.55 -1.97
N GLN A 185 16.76 -2.85 -3.07
CA GLN A 185 16.38 -1.44 -3.07
C GLN A 185 14.98 -1.21 -2.46
N PHE A 186 14.16 -2.25 -2.29
CA PHE A 186 12.84 -2.16 -1.68
C PHE A 186 12.89 -1.42 -0.33
N TRP A 187 13.93 -1.66 0.46
CA TRP A 187 14.08 -1.09 1.80
C TRP A 187 14.93 0.21 1.81
N ILE A 188 15.84 0.35 0.85
CA ILE A 188 16.84 1.44 0.80
C ILE A 188 16.38 2.61 -0.08
N ASN A 189 15.83 2.31 -1.26
CA ASN A 189 15.40 3.28 -2.26
C ASN A 189 14.18 2.75 -3.05
N CYS A 190 12.99 2.94 -2.49
CA CYS A 190 11.74 2.44 -3.07
C CYS A 190 11.47 2.95 -4.50
N SER A 191 11.97 4.14 -4.90
CA SER A 191 11.73 4.68 -6.24
C SER A 191 12.45 3.86 -7.33
N ILE A 192 13.70 3.47 -7.08
CA ILE A 192 14.45 2.57 -7.97
C ILE A 192 13.76 1.20 -8.03
N ALA A 193 13.37 0.65 -6.87
CA ALA A 193 12.70 -0.64 -6.81
C ALA A 193 11.37 -0.64 -7.61
N ILE A 194 10.54 0.40 -7.46
CA ILE A 194 9.30 0.57 -8.25
C ILE A 194 9.62 0.69 -9.74
N SER A 195 10.64 1.47 -10.12
CA SER A 195 11.02 1.64 -11.52
C SER A 195 11.46 0.33 -12.16
N ILE A 196 12.25 -0.48 -11.45
CA ILE A 196 12.67 -1.79 -11.92
C ILE A 196 11.47 -2.72 -12.05
N CYS A 197 10.64 -2.83 -11.01
CA CYS A 197 9.46 -3.69 -11.05
C CYS A 197 8.52 -3.31 -12.21
N SER A 198 8.31 -2.01 -12.44
CA SER A 198 7.51 -1.52 -13.57
C SER A 198 8.14 -1.89 -14.91
N TYR A 199 9.44 -1.68 -15.07
CA TYR A 199 10.14 -2.05 -16.30
C TYR A 199 10.05 -3.56 -16.58
N VAL A 200 10.38 -4.40 -15.60
CA VAL A 200 10.33 -5.86 -15.72
C VAL A 200 8.89 -6.32 -15.99
N ALA A 201 7.89 -5.75 -15.33
CA ALA A 201 6.48 -6.08 -15.58
C ALA A 201 6.07 -5.75 -17.02
N VAL A 202 6.47 -4.60 -17.56
CA VAL A 202 6.10 -4.20 -18.94
C VAL A 202 6.80 -5.08 -19.99
N ILE A 203 8.11 -5.31 -19.87
CA ILE A 203 8.86 -6.10 -20.87
C ILE A 203 8.40 -7.57 -20.90
N THR A 204 8.08 -8.13 -19.75
CA THR A 204 7.61 -9.53 -19.65
C THR A 204 6.12 -9.70 -19.94
N ALA A 205 5.37 -8.60 -20.14
CA ALA A 205 3.93 -8.66 -20.27
C ALA A 205 3.47 -9.45 -21.51
N GLY A 206 2.54 -10.38 -21.33
CA GLY A 206 2.02 -11.22 -22.41
C GLY A 206 3.00 -12.27 -22.96
N GLN A 207 4.19 -12.42 -22.35
CA GLN A 207 5.19 -13.39 -22.77
C GLN A 207 5.14 -14.66 -21.89
N LYS A 208 4.66 -15.78 -22.45
CA LYS A 208 4.49 -17.05 -21.69
C LYS A 208 5.77 -17.57 -21.05
N SER A 209 6.94 -17.31 -21.65
CA SER A 209 8.25 -17.68 -21.11
C SER A 209 8.60 -16.91 -19.83
N TYR A 210 7.98 -15.74 -19.60
CA TYR A 210 8.28 -14.86 -18.49
C TYR A 210 7.14 -14.70 -17.48
N THR A 211 6.06 -15.50 -17.55
CA THR A 211 4.89 -15.36 -16.66
C THR A 211 5.27 -15.31 -15.16
N MET A 212 6.21 -16.14 -14.72
CA MET A 212 6.67 -16.14 -13.33
C MET A 212 7.42 -14.85 -12.97
N LEU A 213 8.30 -14.39 -13.86
CA LEU A 213 9.09 -13.16 -13.69
C LEU A 213 8.19 -11.93 -13.68
N ASN A 214 7.21 -11.88 -14.59
CA ASN A 214 6.16 -10.88 -14.63
C ASN A 214 5.40 -10.82 -13.31
N THR A 215 4.94 -11.98 -12.83
CA THR A 215 4.16 -12.08 -11.60
C THR A 215 4.98 -11.59 -10.39
N GLN A 216 6.27 -11.93 -10.30
CA GLN A 216 7.15 -11.44 -9.24
C GLN A 216 7.33 -9.92 -9.30
N ALA A 217 7.60 -9.39 -10.49
CA ALA A 217 7.76 -7.96 -10.71
C ALA A 217 6.50 -7.18 -10.31
N VAL A 218 5.34 -7.66 -10.76
CA VAL A 218 4.04 -7.07 -10.43
C VAL A 218 3.76 -7.16 -8.92
N ALA A 219 3.96 -8.32 -8.30
CA ALA A 219 3.72 -8.49 -6.87
C ALA A 219 4.60 -7.56 -6.01
N LEU A 220 5.91 -7.54 -6.30
CA LEU A 220 6.87 -6.67 -5.60
C LEU A 220 6.58 -5.19 -5.84
N GLY A 221 6.39 -4.81 -7.10
CA GLY A 221 6.11 -3.42 -7.48
C GLY A 221 4.80 -2.91 -6.90
N GLN A 222 3.77 -3.75 -6.84
CA GLN A 222 2.50 -3.36 -6.25
C GLN A 222 2.48 -3.37 -4.72
N GLN A 223 3.30 -4.18 -4.07
CA GLN A 223 3.52 -4.05 -2.61
C GLN A 223 4.19 -2.70 -2.30
N LEU A 224 5.18 -2.31 -3.11
CA LEU A 224 5.82 -0.99 -3.02
C LEU A 224 4.81 0.13 -3.28
N ALA A 225 4.01 0.00 -4.33
CA ALA A 225 2.90 0.89 -4.64
C ALA A 225 1.92 1.01 -3.47
N GLY A 226 1.48 -0.11 -2.90
CA GLY A 226 0.55 -0.16 -1.78
C GLY A 226 1.12 0.47 -0.51
N ARG A 227 2.42 0.34 -0.25
CA ARG A 227 3.11 1.01 0.85
C ARG A 227 3.17 2.52 0.65
N VAL A 228 3.50 2.97 -0.55
CA VAL A 228 3.49 4.40 -0.92
C VAL A 228 2.05 4.94 -0.91
N MET A 229 1.09 4.15 -1.38
CA MET A 229 -0.33 4.44 -1.30
C MET A 229 -0.89 4.33 0.12
N ALA A 230 -0.24 3.71 1.09
CA ALA A 230 -0.71 3.84 2.48
C ALA A 230 -0.31 5.21 3.06
N GLY A 231 0.68 5.86 2.45
CA GLY A 231 1.33 7.08 2.92
C GLY A 231 2.23 6.82 4.13
N GLN A 232 3.22 7.69 4.34
CA GLN A 232 4.15 7.64 5.48
C GLN A 232 3.46 7.62 6.85
N ASN A 233 2.18 8.05 6.92
CA ASN A 233 1.46 8.22 8.17
C ASN A 233 0.60 7.02 8.60
N MET A 234 0.34 6.05 7.72
CA MET A 234 -0.48 4.88 8.04
C MET A 234 0.42 3.66 8.28
N THR A 235 0.51 3.19 9.52
CA THR A 235 1.22 1.94 9.83
C THR A 235 0.29 0.90 10.41
N TYR A 236 0.76 -0.34 10.45
CA TYR A 236 -0.02 -1.39 11.09
C TYR A 236 -0.01 -1.18 12.61
N ALA A 237 -1.17 -1.28 13.27
CA ALA A 237 -1.21 -1.43 14.72
C ALA A 237 -1.01 -2.91 15.06
N PRO A 238 -0.20 -3.24 16.09
CA PRO A 238 0.13 -4.62 16.43
C PRO A 238 -1.15 -5.42 16.71
N VAL A 239 -1.19 -6.66 16.20
CA VAL A 239 -2.25 -7.64 16.51
C VAL A 239 -1.74 -8.70 17.49
N LEU A 240 -0.43 -8.95 17.46
CA LEU A 240 0.24 -9.85 18.39
C LEU A 240 0.89 -9.05 19.50
N VAL A 241 1.18 -9.75 20.59
CA VAL A 241 1.96 -9.23 21.70
C VAL A 241 3.41 -9.04 21.26
N LEU A 242 4.09 -8.00 21.74
CA LEU A 242 5.46 -7.68 21.31
C LEU A 242 6.45 -8.83 21.46
N ASP A 243 6.37 -9.57 22.55
CA ASP A 243 7.24 -10.73 22.78
C ASP A 243 7.10 -11.77 21.67
N THR A 244 5.90 -11.94 21.11
CA THR A 244 5.70 -12.84 19.96
C THR A 244 6.40 -12.32 18.69
N TYR A 245 6.42 -11.01 18.46
CA TYR A 245 7.20 -10.44 17.35
C TYR A 245 8.71 -10.63 17.58
N LYS A 246 9.18 -10.42 18.82
CA LYS A 246 10.58 -10.65 19.21
C LYS A 246 10.99 -12.12 19.02
N ASP A 247 10.18 -13.07 19.48
CA ASP A 247 10.42 -14.50 19.35
C ASP A 247 10.46 -14.92 17.86
N THR A 248 9.49 -14.44 17.07
CA THR A 248 9.42 -14.73 15.63
C THR A 248 10.64 -14.17 14.90
N MET A 249 11.05 -12.96 15.26
CA MET A 249 12.26 -12.32 14.73
C MET A 249 13.54 -13.10 15.09
N GLN A 250 13.69 -13.55 16.34
CA GLN A 250 14.84 -14.36 16.75
C GLN A 250 14.92 -15.70 15.99
N LEU A 251 13.77 -16.34 15.75
CA LEU A 251 13.69 -17.55 14.94
C LEU A 251 14.13 -17.28 13.49
N ALA A 252 13.64 -16.20 12.88
CA ALA A 252 14.01 -15.79 11.53
C ALA A 252 15.52 -15.49 11.44
N LEU A 253 16.06 -14.76 12.41
CA LEU A 253 17.47 -14.38 12.47
C LEU A 253 18.38 -15.60 12.64
N THR A 254 18.00 -16.54 13.50
CA THR A 254 18.72 -17.82 13.68
C THR A 254 18.75 -18.62 12.38
N ALA A 255 17.63 -18.67 11.65
CA ALA A 255 17.56 -19.36 10.37
C ALA A 255 18.45 -18.71 9.31
N ALA A 256 18.42 -17.38 9.21
CA ALA A 256 19.27 -16.61 8.29
C ALA A 256 20.76 -16.79 8.61
N SER A 257 21.15 -16.65 9.88
CA SER A 257 22.54 -16.84 10.36
C SER A 257 23.08 -18.23 10.02
N ALA A 258 22.29 -19.27 10.32
CA ALA A 258 22.69 -20.64 10.06
C ALA A 258 22.82 -20.94 8.55
N PHE A 259 22.08 -20.23 7.70
CA PHE A 259 22.19 -20.36 6.24
C PHE A 259 23.40 -19.59 5.71
N GLU A 260 23.61 -18.35 6.14
CA GLU A 260 24.75 -17.51 5.74
C GLU A 260 26.08 -18.18 6.06
N THR A 261 26.22 -18.77 7.26
CA THR A 261 27.43 -19.53 7.62
C THR A 261 27.76 -20.65 6.61
N GLN A 262 26.74 -21.32 6.05
CA GLN A 262 26.97 -22.35 5.04
C GLN A 262 27.21 -21.76 3.65
N TYR A 263 26.59 -20.63 3.35
CA TYR A 263 26.83 -19.89 2.12
C TYR A 263 28.28 -19.42 2.04
N ASP A 264 28.82 -18.84 3.10
CA ASP A 264 30.22 -18.41 3.17
C ASP A 264 31.20 -19.59 2.97
N ARG A 265 30.90 -20.74 3.59
CA ARG A 265 31.68 -21.98 3.39
C ARG A 265 31.61 -22.51 1.96
N PHE A 266 30.48 -22.31 1.29
CA PHE A 266 30.31 -22.67 -0.11
C PHE A 266 31.07 -21.72 -1.04
N GLN A 267 31.10 -20.41 -0.71
CA GLN A 267 31.84 -19.40 -1.45
C GLN A 267 33.36 -19.49 -1.25
N ASP A 268 33.82 -20.00 -0.11
CA ASP A 268 35.24 -20.14 0.18
C ASP A 268 35.92 -21.11 -0.81
N LYS A 269 36.67 -20.54 -1.76
CA LYS A 269 37.45 -21.31 -2.75
C LYS A 269 38.67 -22.03 -2.15
N ALA A 270 39.05 -21.73 -0.91
CA ALA A 270 40.06 -22.51 -0.18
C ALA A 270 39.48 -23.81 0.40
N THR A 271 38.14 -23.91 0.51
CA THR A 271 37.46 -25.13 0.96
C THR A 271 37.49 -26.20 -0.13
N SER A 272 37.71 -27.45 0.28
CA SER A 272 37.70 -28.59 -0.65
C SER A 272 36.35 -28.74 -1.35
N LEU A 273 36.34 -29.28 -2.58
CA LEU A 273 35.09 -29.60 -3.31
C LEU A 273 34.10 -30.42 -2.47
N LYS A 274 34.62 -31.35 -1.64
CA LYS A 274 33.79 -32.12 -0.70
C LYS A 274 33.12 -31.22 0.34
N GLY A 275 33.86 -30.26 0.91
CA GLY A 275 33.32 -29.29 1.86
C GLY A 275 32.26 -28.37 1.23
N GLN A 276 32.48 -27.93 -0.01
CA GLN A 276 31.47 -27.16 -0.76
C GLN A 276 30.18 -27.97 -0.99
N ILE A 277 30.30 -29.26 -1.37
CA ILE A 277 29.15 -30.16 -1.52
C ILE A 277 28.42 -30.37 -0.18
N GLU A 278 29.14 -30.50 0.94
CA GLU A 278 28.53 -30.64 2.27
C GLU A 278 27.79 -29.36 2.70
N ALA A 279 28.38 -28.20 2.46
CA ALA A 279 27.74 -26.90 2.72
C ALA A 279 26.47 -26.74 1.87
N TRP A 280 26.54 -27.06 0.58
CA TRP A 280 25.39 -27.06 -0.33
C TRP A 280 24.28 -28.00 0.15
N LYS A 281 24.58 -29.27 0.46
CA LYS A 281 23.58 -30.23 0.99
C LYS A 281 22.90 -29.70 2.25
N THR A 282 23.65 -29.04 3.13
CA THR A 282 23.12 -28.44 4.36
C THR A 282 22.15 -27.30 4.04
N MET A 283 22.51 -26.40 3.12
CA MET A 283 21.62 -25.32 2.67
C MET A 283 20.36 -25.87 1.97
N LEU A 284 20.49 -26.93 1.17
CA LEU A 284 19.37 -27.57 0.48
C LEU A 284 18.38 -28.21 1.47
N ALA A 285 18.89 -28.87 2.51
CA ALA A 285 18.06 -29.41 3.60
C ALA A 285 17.29 -28.29 4.32
N LYS A 286 17.98 -27.20 4.70
CA LYS A 286 17.35 -26.02 5.30
C LYS A 286 16.30 -25.37 4.40
N ALA A 287 16.58 -25.26 3.09
CA ALA A 287 15.63 -24.74 2.13
C ALA A 287 14.37 -25.62 2.05
N THR A 288 14.53 -26.94 2.09
CA THR A 288 13.42 -27.90 2.12
C THR A 288 12.58 -27.77 3.40
N GLU A 289 13.21 -27.66 4.57
CA GLU A 289 12.52 -27.42 5.84
C GLU A 289 11.74 -26.09 5.82
N SER A 290 12.34 -25.04 5.23
CA SER A 290 11.73 -23.72 5.12
C SER A 290 10.46 -23.69 4.24
N GLN A 291 10.25 -24.66 3.34
CA GLN A 291 9.03 -24.73 2.52
C GLN A 291 7.77 -24.90 3.37
N THR A 292 7.83 -25.71 4.44
CA THR A 292 6.68 -25.89 5.34
C THR A 292 6.36 -24.60 6.08
N MET A 293 7.39 -23.86 6.51
CA MET A 293 7.23 -22.55 7.14
C MET A 293 6.63 -21.54 6.14
N GLN A 294 7.13 -21.47 4.91
CA GLN A 294 6.62 -20.58 3.88
C GLN A 294 5.16 -20.91 3.51
N SER A 295 4.78 -22.19 3.49
CA SER A 295 3.37 -22.58 3.32
C SER A 295 2.48 -22.03 4.44
N LYS A 296 2.93 -22.08 5.70
CA LYS A 296 2.18 -21.51 6.83
C LYS A 296 2.08 -19.99 6.74
N LEU A 297 3.16 -19.30 6.36
CA LEU A 297 3.16 -17.84 6.17
C LEU A 297 2.20 -17.44 5.05
N ARG A 298 2.20 -18.17 3.92
CA ARG A 298 1.23 -18.00 2.85
C ARG A 298 -0.20 -18.18 3.35
N ASP A 299 -0.49 -19.25 4.08
CA ASP A 299 -1.85 -19.53 4.56
C ASP A 299 -2.36 -18.44 5.50
N SER A 300 -1.48 -17.94 6.38
CA SER A 300 -1.76 -16.79 7.24
C SER A 300 -2.06 -15.52 6.44
N ALA A 301 -1.22 -15.19 5.44
CA ALA A 301 -1.43 -14.03 4.57
C ALA A 301 -2.73 -14.15 3.75
N TYR A 302 -3.06 -15.35 3.27
CA TYR A 302 -4.31 -15.61 2.55
C TYR A 302 -5.53 -15.39 3.44
N GLN A 303 -5.49 -15.89 4.68
CA GLN A 303 -6.57 -15.70 5.63
C GLN A 303 -6.77 -14.22 5.94
N LYS A 304 -5.68 -13.47 6.17
CA LYS A 304 -5.70 -12.01 6.37
C LYS A 304 -6.37 -11.31 5.19
N TYR A 305 -6.01 -11.67 3.95
CA TYR A 305 -6.66 -11.13 2.75
C TYR A 305 -8.16 -11.46 2.71
N GLN A 306 -8.54 -12.71 2.99
CA GLN A 306 -9.96 -13.10 2.98
C GLN A 306 -10.78 -12.30 3.97
N ASP A 307 -10.25 -12.08 5.17
CA ASP A 307 -10.94 -11.35 6.23
C ASP A 307 -11.08 -9.87 5.85
N ALA A 308 -10.02 -9.26 5.31
CA ALA A 308 -10.06 -7.89 4.79
C ALA A 308 -11.03 -7.76 3.59
N ALA A 309 -11.05 -8.72 2.67
CA ALA A 309 -11.94 -8.72 1.51
C ALA A 309 -13.41 -8.85 1.92
N LYS A 310 -13.74 -9.76 2.86
CA LYS A 310 -15.11 -9.87 3.41
C LYS A 310 -15.55 -8.59 4.12
N ALA A 311 -14.64 -7.95 4.86
CA ALA A 311 -14.91 -6.68 5.51
C ALA A 311 -15.15 -5.56 4.47
N ALA A 312 -14.39 -5.54 3.38
CA ALA A 312 -14.58 -4.61 2.26
C ALA A 312 -15.93 -4.83 1.56
N ASP A 313 -16.31 -6.08 1.26
CA ASP A 313 -17.62 -6.42 0.68
C ASP A 313 -18.76 -5.98 1.59
N SER A 314 -18.62 -6.17 2.91
CA SER A 314 -19.62 -5.74 3.90
C SER A 314 -19.74 -4.22 3.97
N CYS A 315 -18.61 -3.50 3.92
CA CYS A 315 -18.61 -2.03 3.89
C CYS A 315 -19.16 -1.50 2.57
N ASP A 316 -18.89 -2.15 1.44
CA ASP A 316 -19.44 -1.78 0.13
C ASP A 316 -20.97 -1.91 0.12
N GLN A 317 -21.51 -3.02 0.64
CA GLN A 317 -22.95 -3.21 0.78
C GLN A 317 -23.59 -2.15 1.68
N GLN A 318 -22.99 -1.87 2.83
CA GLN A 318 -23.48 -0.81 3.74
C GLN A 318 -23.46 0.55 3.05
N PHE A 319 -22.37 0.87 2.36
CA PHE A 319 -22.22 2.15 1.66
C PHE A 319 -23.20 2.30 0.49
N ARG A 320 -23.52 1.22 -0.25
CA ARG A 320 -24.58 1.21 -1.28
C ARG A 320 -25.95 1.57 -0.69
N PHE A 321 -26.34 0.89 0.39
CA PHE A 321 -27.63 1.15 1.05
C PHE A 321 -27.75 2.60 1.52
N GLU A 322 -26.65 3.15 2.03
CA GLU A 322 -26.63 4.55 2.49
C GLU A 322 -26.54 5.56 1.36
N ASN A 323 -25.91 5.21 0.24
CA ASN A 323 -25.93 6.05 -0.97
C ASN A 323 -27.37 6.26 -1.45
N ASP A 324 -28.19 5.21 -1.43
CA ASP A 324 -29.62 5.31 -1.74
C ASP A 324 -30.34 6.22 -0.73
N ALA A 325 -30.02 6.10 0.57
CA ALA A 325 -30.58 6.96 1.61
C ALA A 325 -30.18 8.43 1.44
N VAL A 326 -28.93 8.72 1.05
CA VAL A 326 -28.42 10.07 0.77
C VAL A 326 -29.08 10.65 -0.47
N GLN A 327 -29.26 9.85 -1.52
CA GLN A 327 -29.96 10.27 -2.72
C GLN A 327 -31.41 10.64 -2.42
N ASN A 328 -32.12 9.78 -1.68
CA ASN A 328 -33.50 10.05 -1.27
C ASN A 328 -33.61 11.33 -0.42
N ALA A 329 -32.77 11.47 0.60
CA ALA A 329 -32.74 12.67 1.43
C ALA A 329 -32.36 13.93 0.61
N GLY A 330 -31.51 13.78 -0.41
CA GLY A 330 -31.13 14.86 -1.32
C GLY A 330 -32.29 15.32 -2.20
N VAL A 331 -33.13 14.39 -2.68
CA VAL A 331 -34.36 14.71 -3.43
C VAL A 331 -35.35 15.46 -2.54
N ASP A 332 -35.60 14.97 -1.33
CA ASP A 332 -36.50 15.63 -0.37
C ASP A 332 -36.05 17.05 -0.04
N PHE A 333 -34.75 17.22 0.17
CA PHE A 333 -34.16 18.53 0.42
C PHE A 333 -34.22 19.46 -0.80
N GLN A 334 -33.97 18.95 -2.02
CA GLN A 334 -34.15 19.74 -3.25
C GLN A 334 -35.59 20.24 -3.41
N ASN A 335 -36.58 19.40 -3.09
CA ASN A 335 -37.98 19.80 -3.08
C ASN A 335 -38.23 20.90 -2.04
N GLY A 336 -37.67 20.78 -0.84
CA GLY A 336 -37.71 21.80 0.21
C GLY A 336 -37.09 23.13 -0.24
N ILE A 337 -35.98 23.10 -0.96
CA ILE A 337 -35.32 24.29 -1.52
C ILE A 337 -36.18 24.97 -2.58
N GLU A 338 -36.79 24.23 -3.51
CA GLU A 338 -37.67 24.81 -4.53
C GLU A 338 -38.90 25.48 -3.90
N LYS A 339 -39.47 24.86 -2.86
CA LYS A 339 -40.55 25.45 -2.05
C LYS A 339 -40.11 26.73 -1.34
N TRP A 340 -38.97 26.69 -0.66
CA TRP A 340 -38.40 27.86 0.03
C TRP A 340 -38.03 29.00 -0.92
N LYS A 341 -37.57 28.68 -2.14
CA LYS A 341 -37.21 29.66 -3.18
C LYS A 341 -38.42 30.43 -3.72
N LEU A 342 -39.58 29.78 -3.81
CA LEU A 342 -40.84 30.46 -4.13
C LEU A 342 -41.16 31.55 -3.10
N GLU A 343 -40.62 31.45 -1.88
CA GLU A 343 -40.83 32.38 -0.77
C GLU A 343 -39.72 33.44 -0.62
N GLN A 344 -38.44 33.16 -0.95
CA GLN A 344 -37.29 34.01 -0.57
C GLN A 344 -36.30 34.45 -1.68
N LYS A 345 -36.45 34.02 -2.95
CA LYS A 345 -35.70 34.52 -4.15
C LYS A 345 -34.15 34.52 -4.10
N LEU A 346 -33.47 33.53 -3.52
CA LEU A 346 -31.99 33.42 -3.58
C LEU A 346 -31.52 32.28 -4.50
N LYS A 347 -30.79 32.61 -5.59
CA LYS A 347 -30.31 31.65 -6.61
C LYS A 347 -28.97 30.99 -6.27
N ALA A 348 -28.04 31.73 -5.65
CA ALA A 348 -26.67 31.26 -5.40
C ALA A 348 -26.58 30.09 -4.40
N ILE A 349 -27.43 30.05 -3.37
CA ILE A 349 -27.47 28.98 -2.36
C ILE A 349 -27.87 27.63 -2.98
N LYS A 350 -28.74 27.64 -4.00
CA LYS A 350 -29.14 26.44 -4.72
C LYS A 350 -27.97 25.78 -5.46
N GLU A 351 -27.12 26.58 -6.11
CA GLU A 351 -26.00 26.06 -6.90
C GLU A 351 -24.98 25.34 -6.00
N ILE A 352 -24.69 25.92 -4.82
CA ILE A 352 -23.84 25.31 -3.80
C ILE A 352 -24.42 23.97 -3.34
N ILE A 353 -25.68 23.95 -2.91
CA ILE A 353 -26.31 22.73 -2.39
C ILE A 353 -26.43 21.64 -3.48
N THR A 354 -26.74 22.03 -4.71
CA THR A 354 -26.85 21.09 -5.84
C THR A 354 -25.49 20.46 -6.15
N ALA A 355 -24.40 21.23 -6.05
CA ALA A 355 -23.04 20.69 -6.20
C ALA A 355 -22.72 19.65 -5.12
N VAL A 356 -23.09 19.89 -3.86
CA VAL A 356 -22.90 18.91 -2.76
C VAL A 356 -23.68 17.62 -3.01
N ILE A 357 -24.94 17.73 -3.44
CA ILE A 357 -25.78 16.56 -3.78
C ILE A 357 -25.19 15.77 -4.94
N THR A 358 -24.81 16.46 -6.02
CA THR A 358 -24.24 15.82 -7.20
C THR A 358 -22.89 15.17 -6.89
N PHE A 359 -22.08 15.80 -6.04
CA PHE A 359 -20.80 15.25 -5.60
C PHE A 359 -20.98 13.98 -4.76
N ALA A 360 -21.86 14.02 -3.75
CA ALA A 360 -22.13 12.88 -2.87
C ALA A 360 -22.62 11.67 -3.67
N VAL A 361 -23.56 11.87 -4.60
CA VAL A 361 -24.05 10.81 -5.49
C VAL A 361 -22.94 10.31 -6.43
N GLY A 362 -22.16 11.22 -7.03
CA GLY A 362 -21.08 10.86 -7.93
C GLY A 362 -19.97 10.04 -7.28
N ILE A 363 -19.51 10.43 -6.08
CA ILE A 363 -18.56 9.66 -5.28
C ILE A 363 -19.17 8.32 -4.85
N GLY A 364 -20.44 8.34 -4.43
CA GLY A 364 -21.23 7.16 -4.15
C GLY A 364 -21.17 6.13 -5.27
N GLU A 365 -21.52 6.56 -6.48
CA GLU A 365 -21.48 5.77 -7.71
C GLU A 365 -20.05 5.29 -8.07
N MET A 366 -19.02 6.11 -7.86
CA MET A 366 -17.63 5.71 -8.11
C MET A 366 -17.15 4.62 -7.17
N CYS A 367 -17.40 4.74 -5.86
CA CYS A 367 -17.01 3.77 -4.85
C CYS A 367 -17.61 2.38 -5.13
N VAL A 368 -18.84 2.35 -5.67
CA VAL A 368 -19.58 1.11 -5.95
C VAL A 368 -19.30 0.56 -7.36
N GLY A 369 -18.36 1.16 -8.10
CA GLY A 369 -17.87 0.70 -9.39
C GLY A 369 -18.73 1.08 -10.60
N ASN A 370 -19.65 2.05 -10.48
CA ASN A 370 -20.46 2.53 -11.59
C ASN A 370 -19.67 3.54 -12.46
N PRO A 371 -19.47 3.27 -13.77
CA PRO A 371 -18.75 4.18 -14.66
C PRO A 371 -19.34 5.60 -14.74
N ALA A 372 -20.66 5.75 -14.51
CA ALA A 372 -21.33 7.05 -14.51
C ALA A 372 -20.85 7.98 -13.38
N GLY A 373 -20.42 7.41 -12.26
CA GLY A 373 -20.01 8.18 -11.07
C GLY A 373 -18.83 9.12 -11.33
N ALA A 374 -17.88 8.69 -12.17
CA ALA A 374 -16.72 9.52 -12.52
C ALA A 374 -17.13 10.82 -13.23
N SER A 375 -18.12 10.75 -14.12
CA SER A 375 -18.69 11.93 -14.79
C SER A 375 -19.50 12.80 -13.83
N GLY A 376 -20.26 12.18 -12.91
CA GLY A 376 -21.01 12.90 -11.87
C GLY A 376 -20.09 13.69 -10.93
N ALA A 377 -19.03 13.06 -10.42
CA ALA A 377 -18.05 13.71 -9.56
C ALA A 377 -17.30 14.84 -10.29
N GLU A 378 -16.97 14.67 -11.57
CA GLU A 378 -16.31 15.70 -12.38
C GLU A 378 -17.18 16.95 -12.57
N LYS A 379 -18.47 16.76 -12.93
CA LYS A 379 -19.44 17.86 -13.02
C LYS A 379 -19.62 18.59 -11.69
N ALA A 380 -19.58 17.87 -10.58
CA ALA A 380 -19.72 18.47 -9.27
C ALA A 380 -18.46 19.27 -8.85
N VAL A 381 -17.26 18.82 -9.23
CA VAL A 381 -16.03 19.61 -9.07
C VAL A 381 -16.11 20.91 -9.89
N GLU A 382 -16.54 20.83 -11.15
CA GLU A 382 -16.74 22.03 -12.00
C GLU A 382 -17.77 23.00 -11.41
N ALA A 383 -18.91 22.48 -10.94
CA ALA A 383 -19.93 23.30 -10.29
C ALA A 383 -19.42 23.96 -9.00
N ALA A 384 -18.58 23.26 -8.21
CA ALA A 384 -17.95 23.81 -7.02
C ALA A 384 -16.94 24.92 -7.35
N VAL A 385 -16.15 24.76 -8.43
CA VAL A 385 -15.24 25.81 -8.92
C VAL A 385 -16.00 27.08 -9.33
N GLU A 386 -17.15 26.94 -9.98
CA GLU A 386 -17.98 28.10 -10.32
C GLU A 386 -18.64 28.74 -9.10
N ALA A 387 -19.09 27.92 -8.14
CA ALA A 387 -19.65 28.40 -6.88
C ALA A 387 -18.63 29.14 -6.00
N GLU A 388 -17.35 28.71 -6.00
CA GLU A 388 -16.25 29.41 -5.31
C GLU A 388 -16.09 30.86 -5.77
N LYS A 389 -16.31 31.15 -7.06
CA LYS A 389 -16.17 32.51 -7.62
C LYS A 389 -17.24 33.48 -7.09
N ILE A 390 -18.39 32.95 -6.68
CA ILE A 390 -19.52 33.73 -6.17
C ILE A 390 -19.67 33.62 -4.63
N ALA A 391 -18.85 32.78 -3.97
CA ALA A 391 -18.91 32.51 -2.54
C ALA A 391 -18.74 33.77 -1.66
N ASN A 392 -18.00 34.79 -2.11
CA ASN A 392 -17.88 36.06 -1.37
C ASN A 392 -19.21 36.84 -1.22
N GLN A 393 -20.27 36.44 -1.94
CA GLN A 393 -21.59 37.07 -1.88
C GLN A 393 -22.56 36.34 -0.94
N VAL A 394 -22.17 35.18 -0.39
CA VAL A 394 -23.04 34.29 0.40
C VAL A 394 -22.24 33.77 1.58
N ALA A 395 -22.82 33.65 2.78
CA ALA A 395 -22.11 33.12 3.97
C ALA A 395 -21.82 31.59 3.90
N ALA A 396 -21.68 31.02 2.71
CA ALA A 396 -21.46 29.60 2.46
C ALA A 396 -20.02 29.37 1.94
N LYS A 397 -19.30 28.42 2.55
CA LYS A 397 -17.96 28.02 2.11
C LYS A 397 -18.05 26.84 1.14
N VAL A 398 -17.50 26.98 -0.05
CA VAL A 398 -17.35 25.87 -1.01
C VAL A 398 -15.87 25.68 -1.31
N THR A 399 -15.41 24.43 -1.37
CA THR A 399 -14.00 24.07 -1.58
C THR A 399 -13.88 22.96 -2.61
N SER A 400 -13.72 23.35 -3.88
CA SER A 400 -13.50 22.45 -5.02
C SER A 400 -12.25 21.58 -4.84
N GLY A 401 -11.28 22.06 -4.05
CA GLY A 401 -10.06 21.34 -3.69
C GLY A 401 -10.30 20.03 -2.94
N THR A 402 -11.28 19.97 -2.04
CA THR A 402 -11.64 18.74 -1.30
C THR A 402 -12.30 17.73 -2.23
N PHE A 403 -13.25 18.19 -3.07
CA PHE A 403 -13.93 17.36 -4.05
C PHE A 403 -12.98 16.74 -5.07
N LYS A 404 -12.03 17.53 -5.58
CA LYS A 404 -11.03 17.04 -6.53
C LYS A 404 -10.14 15.96 -5.91
N LYS A 405 -9.65 16.18 -4.68
CA LYS A 405 -8.84 15.20 -3.95
C LYS A 405 -9.59 13.89 -3.73
N LEU A 406 -10.84 13.96 -3.27
CA LEU A 406 -11.68 12.77 -3.06
C LEU A 406 -11.95 12.01 -4.37
N LYS A 407 -12.26 12.72 -5.48
CA LYS A 407 -12.47 12.11 -6.80
C LYS A 407 -11.24 11.31 -7.25
N ASP A 408 -10.07 11.94 -7.24
CA ASP A 408 -8.83 11.35 -7.77
C ASP A 408 -8.44 10.09 -6.97
N VAL A 409 -8.67 10.13 -5.66
CA VAL A 409 -8.47 9.03 -4.72
C VAL A 409 -9.39 7.85 -4.98
N VAL A 410 -10.71 8.08 -5.02
CA VAL A 410 -11.70 7.01 -5.21
C VAL A 410 -11.50 6.37 -6.59
N LYS A 411 -11.14 7.17 -7.59
CA LYS A 411 -10.78 6.68 -8.94
C LYS A 411 -9.56 5.75 -8.91
N ALA A 412 -8.53 6.06 -8.13
CA ALA A 412 -7.36 5.19 -8.00
C ALA A 412 -7.72 3.86 -7.33
N LEU A 413 -8.44 3.88 -6.21
CA LEU A 413 -8.79 2.67 -5.45
C LEU A 413 -9.81 1.78 -6.18
N SER A 414 -10.80 2.37 -6.85
CA SER A 414 -11.80 1.63 -7.65
C SER A 414 -11.19 0.82 -8.79
N LYS A 415 -10.00 1.21 -9.29
CA LYS A 415 -9.22 0.41 -10.24
C LYS A 415 -8.35 -0.65 -9.55
N LEU A 416 -7.73 -0.26 -8.43
CA LEU A 416 -6.74 -1.09 -7.75
C LEU A 416 -7.34 -2.30 -7.06
N TYR A 417 -8.40 -2.12 -6.26
CA TYR A 417 -8.98 -3.20 -5.46
C TYR A 417 -9.51 -4.38 -6.31
N PRO A 418 -10.29 -4.17 -7.39
CA PRO A 418 -10.69 -5.27 -8.27
C PRO A 418 -9.52 -5.98 -8.94
N SER A 419 -8.47 -5.24 -9.32
CA SER A 419 -7.26 -5.81 -9.93
C SER A 419 -6.54 -6.75 -8.97
N VAL A 420 -6.42 -6.38 -7.68
CA VAL A 420 -5.87 -7.27 -6.65
C VAL A 420 -6.73 -8.50 -6.46
N SER A 421 -8.05 -8.33 -6.39
CA SER A 421 -8.97 -9.47 -6.21
C SER A 421 -8.84 -10.49 -7.34
N GLN A 422 -8.67 -10.04 -8.59
CA GLN A 422 -8.41 -10.91 -9.73
C GLN A 422 -7.06 -11.61 -9.63
N MET A 423 -6.00 -10.89 -9.26
CA MET A 423 -4.66 -11.46 -9.08
C MET A 423 -4.64 -12.52 -7.98
N VAL A 424 -5.22 -12.24 -6.81
CA VAL A 424 -5.29 -13.19 -5.70
C VAL A 424 -6.03 -14.46 -6.11
N LYS A 425 -7.14 -14.34 -6.87
CA LYS A 425 -7.87 -15.51 -7.40
C LYS A 425 -7.00 -16.35 -8.34
N ALA A 426 -6.27 -15.72 -9.26
CA ALA A 426 -5.40 -16.42 -10.20
C ALA A 426 -4.23 -17.13 -9.48
N ILE A 427 -3.60 -16.44 -8.54
CA ILE A 427 -2.50 -16.97 -7.74
C ILE A 427 -2.95 -18.11 -6.84
N LYS A 428 -4.14 -18.01 -6.24
CA LYS A 428 -4.74 -19.11 -5.47
C LYS A 428 -4.96 -20.34 -6.33
N ALA A 429 -5.39 -20.17 -7.57
CA ALA A 429 -5.61 -21.28 -8.49
C ALA A 429 -4.31 -21.99 -8.90
N LEU A 430 -3.13 -21.34 -8.83
CA LEU A 430 -1.83 -22.00 -9.04
C LEU A 430 -1.55 -23.11 -8.04
N GLU A 431 -2.12 -23.04 -6.82
CA GLU A 431 -1.94 -24.08 -5.81
C GLU A 431 -2.47 -25.44 -6.25
N SER A 432 -3.51 -25.46 -7.09
CA SER A 432 -4.14 -26.69 -7.60
C SER A 432 -3.82 -26.96 -9.07
N ASN A 433 -3.44 -25.93 -9.83
CA ASN A 433 -3.13 -26.05 -11.25
C ASN A 433 -1.97 -25.12 -11.65
N PRO A 434 -0.75 -25.65 -11.85
CA PRO A 434 0.43 -24.85 -12.19
C PRO A 434 0.38 -24.23 -13.60
N SER A 435 -0.64 -24.55 -14.41
CA SER A 435 -0.85 -24.01 -15.77
C SER A 435 -1.88 -22.87 -15.83
N VAL A 436 -2.39 -22.41 -14.68
CA VAL A 436 -3.29 -21.25 -14.63
C VAL A 436 -2.56 -20.02 -15.16
N ASP A 437 -3.24 -19.30 -16.05
CA ASP A 437 -2.73 -18.02 -16.54
C ASP A 437 -2.90 -16.96 -15.46
N VAL A 438 -1.78 -16.40 -14.99
CA VAL A 438 -1.79 -15.28 -14.07
C VAL A 438 -1.95 -14.01 -14.89
N PRO A 439 -2.94 -13.14 -14.59
CA PRO A 439 -3.11 -11.89 -15.30
C PRO A 439 -1.80 -11.12 -15.34
N SER A 440 -1.29 -10.91 -16.56
CA SER A 440 -0.11 -10.09 -16.75
C SER A 440 -0.52 -8.63 -16.66
N ILE A 441 -0.01 -7.93 -15.63
CA ILE A 441 -0.31 -6.53 -15.42
C ILE A 441 0.92 -5.72 -15.83
N ALA A 442 0.80 -4.94 -16.90
CA ALA A 442 1.86 -4.04 -17.33
C ALA A 442 1.97 -2.80 -16.41
N GLU A 443 0.88 -2.44 -15.73
CA GLU A 443 0.79 -1.24 -14.88
C GLU A 443 0.98 -1.58 -13.40
N ILE A 444 2.05 -1.05 -12.82
CA ILE A 444 2.18 -0.94 -11.36
C ILE A 444 1.62 0.42 -10.95
N SER A 445 0.75 0.41 -9.94
CA SER A 445 0.11 1.64 -9.48
C SER A 445 1.14 2.52 -8.73
N GLY A 446 1.07 3.85 -8.85
CA GLY A 446 2.15 4.73 -8.38
C GLY A 446 3.13 5.08 -9.49
N THR A 447 3.26 6.37 -9.80
CA THR A 447 4.03 6.80 -10.96
C THR A 447 5.54 6.64 -10.69
N THR A 448 6.32 6.63 -11.77
CA THR A 448 7.79 6.70 -11.74
C THR A 448 8.33 7.96 -11.02
N LYS A 449 7.45 8.93 -10.68
CA LYS A 449 7.76 10.20 -10.02
C LYS A 449 7.48 10.21 -8.50
N GLY A 450 7.12 9.06 -7.89
CA GLY A 450 7.09 8.92 -6.43
C GLY A 450 5.97 9.70 -5.71
N ASP A 451 4.87 9.99 -6.38
CA ASP A 451 3.77 10.84 -5.93
C ASP A 451 2.60 10.09 -5.27
N ALA A 452 2.62 8.76 -5.20
CA ALA A 452 1.53 7.99 -4.60
C ALA A 452 1.32 8.27 -3.08
N ASP A 453 2.37 8.69 -2.36
CA ASP A 453 2.34 9.13 -0.94
C ASP A 453 1.36 10.31 -0.73
N SER A 454 1.21 11.18 -1.74
CA SER A 454 0.37 12.37 -1.66
C SER A 454 -1.12 12.06 -1.79
N SER A 455 -1.48 10.98 -2.48
CA SER A 455 -2.87 10.66 -2.81
C SER A 455 -3.64 10.13 -1.61
N VAL A 456 -3.03 9.31 -0.73
CA VAL A 456 -3.78 8.63 0.35
C VAL A 456 -3.77 9.32 1.71
N ILE A 457 -2.72 10.07 2.03
CA ILE A 457 -2.81 11.04 3.13
C ILE A 457 -3.86 12.10 2.79
N ALA A 458 -3.97 12.48 1.51
CA ALA A 458 -5.06 13.31 1.02
C ALA A 458 -6.42 12.61 1.12
N THR A 459 -6.53 11.29 0.92
CA THR A 459 -7.78 10.53 1.08
C THR A 459 -8.44 10.71 2.44
N MET A 460 -7.76 10.31 3.53
CA MET A 460 -8.39 10.31 4.86
C MET A 460 -8.67 11.74 5.33
N ALA A 461 -7.70 12.64 5.13
CA ALA A 461 -7.87 14.04 5.47
C ALA A 461 -8.97 14.71 4.63
N ALA A 462 -9.17 14.31 3.37
CA ALA A 462 -10.23 14.86 2.54
C ALA A 462 -11.62 14.33 2.93
N TRP A 463 -11.75 13.08 3.40
CA TRP A 463 -13.01 12.60 3.98
C TRP A 463 -13.34 13.31 5.30
N ASP A 464 -12.34 13.51 6.18
CA ASP A 464 -12.52 14.25 7.43
C ASP A 464 -12.86 15.72 7.17
N MET A 465 -12.20 16.34 6.20
CA MET A 465 -12.50 17.70 5.76
C MET A 465 -13.89 17.78 5.14
N TRP A 466 -14.31 16.78 4.36
CA TRP A 466 -15.62 16.75 3.76
C TRP A 466 -16.75 16.68 4.79
N ILE A 467 -16.57 15.95 5.90
CA ILE A 467 -17.53 15.96 7.02
C ILE A 467 -17.71 17.40 7.54
N LEU A 468 -16.61 18.11 7.80
CA LEU A 468 -16.64 19.48 8.34
C LEU A 468 -17.21 20.48 7.33
N GLU A 469 -16.80 20.39 6.07
CA GLU A 469 -17.21 21.31 5.02
C GLU A 469 -18.66 21.10 4.60
N SER A 470 -19.13 19.85 4.52
CA SER A 470 -20.54 19.55 4.25
C SER A 470 -21.45 20.07 5.37
N ASP A 471 -20.98 20.04 6.62
CA ASP A 471 -21.68 20.64 7.75
C ASP A 471 -21.74 22.16 7.68
N ASP A 472 -20.62 22.83 7.42
CA ASP A 472 -20.55 24.28 7.20
C ASP A 472 -21.46 24.71 6.03
N GLN A 473 -21.50 23.91 4.95
CA GLN A 473 -22.34 24.17 3.77
C GLN A 473 -23.83 24.00 4.06
N MET A 474 -24.20 23.04 4.92
CA MET A 474 -25.58 22.78 5.30
C MET A 474 -26.09 23.70 6.42
N ALA A 475 -25.20 24.35 7.16
CA ALA A 475 -25.52 25.17 8.33
C ALA A 475 -26.58 26.24 8.05
N PHE A 476 -26.51 26.92 6.91
CA PHE A 476 -27.53 27.92 6.52
C PHE A 476 -28.91 27.28 6.36
N ALA A 477 -29.00 26.19 5.59
CA ALA A 477 -30.28 25.57 5.27
C ALA A 477 -30.96 24.97 6.51
N VAL A 478 -30.16 24.40 7.41
CA VAL A 478 -30.63 23.88 8.70
C VAL A 478 -31.11 25.04 9.58
N THR A 479 -30.34 26.12 9.69
CA THR A 479 -30.69 27.31 10.48
C THR A 479 -31.95 28.01 9.94
N ALA A 480 -32.11 28.05 8.62
CA ALA A 480 -33.26 28.62 7.93
C ALA A 480 -34.50 27.71 8.00
N GLY A 481 -34.41 26.51 8.59
CA GLY A 481 -35.51 25.58 8.72
C GLY A 481 -36.03 25.03 7.40
N ILE A 482 -35.17 24.92 6.37
CA ILE A 482 -35.58 24.39 5.07
C ILE A 482 -35.94 22.92 5.23
N GLU A 483 -37.11 22.56 4.74
CA GLU A 483 -37.65 21.19 4.77
C GLU A 483 -36.63 20.20 4.16
N GLY A 484 -36.35 19.10 4.88
CA GLY A 484 -35.37 18.09 4.46
C GLY A 484 -33.90 18.38 4.77
N ALA A 485 -33.52 19.62 5.17
CA ALA A 485 -32.12 20.01 5.37
C ALA A 485 -31.39 19.19 6.45
N THR A 486 -31.99 19.04 7.62
CA THR A 486 -31.39 18.29 8.75
C THR A 486 -31.22 16.80 8.42
N THR A 487 -32.22 16.21 7.77
CA THR A 487 -32.17 14.81 7.33
C THR A 487 -31.08 14.59 6.28
N TYR A 488 -30.93 15.52 5.34
CA TYR A 488 -29.89 15.45 4.32
C TYR A 488 -28.48 15.66 4.88
N GLN A 489 -28.29 16.64 5.79
CA GLN A 489 -27.02 16.84 6.49
C GLN A 489 -26.60 15.56 7.23
N LEU A 490 -27.55 14.90 7.90
CA LEU A 490 -27.28 13.63 8.56
C LEU A 490 -26.88 12.53 7.58
N ALA A 491 -27.59 12.42 6.45
CA ALA A 491 -27.25 11.44 5.42
C ALA A 491 -25.83 11.66 4.88
N LEU A 492 -25.44 12.92 4.62
CA LEU A 492 -24.10 13.28 4.18
C LEU A 492 -23.01 12.88 5.19
N ARG A 493 -23.22 13.12 6.48
CA ARG A 493 -22.27 12.69 7.53
C ARG A 493 -22.07 11.18 7.53
N LYS A 494 -23.15 10.39 7.43
CA LYS A 494 -23.06 8.92 7.33
C LYS A 494 -22.28 8.50 6.09
N HIS A 495 -22.61 9.09 4.95
CA HIS A 495 -21.93 8.82 3.68
C HIS A 495 -20.43 9.07 3.76
N ALA A 496 -20.02 10.18 4.38
CA ALA A 496 -18.62 10.52 4.56
C ALA A 496 -17.88 9.54 5.47
N ILE A 497 -18.48 9.17 6.60
CA ILE A 497 -17.90 8.22 7.56
C ILE A 497 -17.74 6.84 6.91
N ASN A 498 -18.78 6.35 6.25
CA ASN A 498 -18.78 5.00 5.68
C ASN A 498 -18.00 4.94 4.35
N GLY A 499 -17.95 6.03 3.59
CA GLY A 499 -17.06 6.19 2.43
C GLY A 499 -15.58 6.16 2.84
N LYS A 500 -15.21 6.87 3.92
CA LYS A 500 -13.87 6.79 4.53
C LYS A 500 -13.55 5.34 4.92
N GLN A 501 -14.47 4.66 5.59
CA GLN A 501 -14.30 3.27 6.02
C GLN A 501 -14.11 2.30 4.83
N LEU A 502 -14.96 2.40 3.81
CA LEU A 502 -14.89 1.56 2.61
C LEU A 502 -13.53 1.70 1.90
N VAL A 503 -13.11 2.94 1.66
CA VAL A 503 -11.83 3.23 1.01
C VAL A 503 -10.64 2.69 1.82
N GLN A 504 -10.68 2.82 3.15
CA GLN A 504 -9.62 2.30 4.02
C GLN A 504 -9.56 0.77 4.03
N ILE A 505 -10.71 0.10 4.14
CA ILE A 505 -10.73 -1.38 4.16
C ILE A 505 -10.37 -1.96 2.79
N GLN A 506 -10.72 -1.29 1.69
CA GLN A 506 -10.24 -1.62 0.35
C GLN A 506 -8.72 -1.48 0.27
N ALA A 507 -8.13 -0.42 0.85
CA ALA A 507 -6.68 -0.26 0.89
C ALA A 507 -5.97 -1.37 1.71
N GLU A 508 -6.52 -1.77 2.87
CA GLU A 508 -5.98 -2.89 3.64
C GLU A 508 -6.14 -4.22 2.89
N ALA A 509 -7.26 -4.45 2.22
CA ALA A 509 -7.45 -5.65 1.42
C ALA A 509 -6.51 -5.69 0.20
N VAL A 510 -6.21 -4.55 -0.42
CA VAL A 510 -5.16 -4.41 -1.45
C VAL A 510 -3.80 -4.83 -0.86
N LYS A 511 -3.43 -4.26 0.29
CA LYS A 511 -2.16 -4.56 0.98
C LYS A 511 -2.04 -6.06 1.33
N ALA A 512 -3.03 -6.60 2.02
CA ALA A 512 -3.08 -8.01 2.41
C ALA A 512 -3.08 -8.95 1.19
N GLY A 513 -3.73 -8.54 0.10
CA GLY A 513 -3.71 -9.27 -1.16
C GLY A 513 -2.30 -9.37 -1.74
N TYR A 514 -1.54 -8.27 -1.76
CA TYR A 514 -0.14 -8.30 -2.22
C TYR A 514 0.80 -9.03 -1.26
N GLU A 515 0.58 -8.95 0.05
CA GLU A 515 1.29 -9.79 1.03
C GLU A 515 1.09 -11.29 0.73
N TYR A 516 -0.16 -11.71 0.46
CA TYR A 516 -0.45 -13.10 0.06
C TYR A 516 0.22 -13.48 -1.26
N VAL A 517 0.13 -12.62 -2.29
CA VAL A 517 0.75 -12.90 -3.59
C VAL A 517 2.26 -13.09 -3.42
N GLN A 518 2.94 -12.21 -2.67
CA GLN A 518 4.36 -12.36 -2.37
C GLN A 518 4.67 -13.68 -1.64
N ALA A 519 3.94 -13.99 -0.56
CA ALA A 519 4.16 -15.22 0.19
C ALA A 519 3.99 -16.48 -0.68
N GLN A 520 2.99 -16.49 -1.57
CA GLN A 520 2.78 -17.59 -2.51
C GLN A 520 3.85 -17.66 -3.60
N MET A 521 4.29 -16.52 -4.14
CA MET A 521 5.36 -16.46 -5.14
C MET A 521 6.70 -16.91 -4.57
N GLU A 522 6.97 -16.55 -3.31
CA GLU A 522 8.16 -17.01 -2.60
C GLU A 522 8.12 -18.53 -2.36
N LEU A 523 6.97 -19.09 -2.00
CA LEU A 523 6.80 -20.54 -1.88
C LEU A 523 7.06 -21.25 -3.23
N ILE A 524 6.46 -20.76 -4.32
CA ILE A 524 6.67 -21.32 -5.66
C ILE A 524 8.15 -21.27 -6.05
N ARG A 525 8.81 -20.12 -5.80
CA ARG A 525 10.24 -19.94 -6.07
C ARG A 525 11.09 -20.90 -5.25
N CYS A 526 10.81 -21.02 -3.95
CA CYS A 526 11.48 -21.95 -3.05
C CYS A 526 11.36 -23.41 -3.54
N THR A 527 10.16 -23.83 -3.91
CA THR A 527 9.93 -25.19 -4.45
C THR A 527 10.72 -25.44 -5.73
N LYS A 528 10.73 -24.48 -6.66
CA LYS A 528 11.51 -24.58 -7.90
C LYS A 528 13.01 -24.64 -7.61
N GLN A 529 13.54 -23.73 -6.80
CA GLN A 529 14.96 -23.66 -6.46
C GLN A 529 15.45 -24.91 -5.74
N VAL A 530 14.67 -25.48 -4.82
CA VAL A 530 15.05 -26.76 -4.17
C VAL A 530 15.20 -27.87 -5.21
N LYS A 531 14.28 -27.96 -6.17
CA LYS A 531 14.37 -28.96 -7.26
C LYS A 531 15.58 -28.71 -8.18
N ASP A 532 15.80 -27.46 -8.56
CA ASP A 532 16.88 -27.07 -9.46
C ASP A 532 18.25 -27.28 -8.78
N LEU A 533 18.40 -26.87 -7.52
CA LEU A 533 19.60 -27.11 -6.70
C LEU A 533 19.87 -28.60 -6.49
N GLN A 534 18.83 -29.42 -6.24
CA GLN A 534 19.00 -30.88 -6.16
C GLN A 534 19.51 -31.46 -7.49
N SER A 535 18.97 -31.00 -8.62
CA SER A 535 19.40 -31.47 -9.93
C SER A 535 20.84 -31.06 -10.25
N LEU A 536 21.23 -29.82 -9.88
CA LEU A 536 22.58 -29.32 -10.09
C LEU A 536 23.59 -30.10 -9.24
N ILE A 537 23.31 -30.35 -7.95
CA ILE A 537 24.26 -31.04 -7.05
C ILE A 537 24.48 -32.50 -7.46
N ASP A 538 23.46 -33.17 -8.02
CA ASP A 538 23.55 -34.56 -8.47
C ASP A 538 24.56 -34.74 -9.63
N SER A 539 24.83 -33.68 -10.38
CA SER A 539 25.76 -33.66 -11.51
C SER A 539 27.06 -32.88 -11.26
N TYR A 540 27.19 -32.27 -10.07
CA TYR A 540 28.29 -31.38 -9.75
C TYR A 540 29.57 -32.17 -9.39
N THR A 541 30.60 -32.00 -10.22
CA THR A 541 31.93 -32.56 -10.02
C THR A 541 33.02 -31.48 -10.01
N GLY A 542 32.65 -30.22 -9.75
CA GLY A 542 33.56 -29.08 -9.71
C GLY A 542 33.56 -28.18 -10.95
N GLN A 543 32.52 -28.25 -11.80
CA GLN A 543 32.39 -27.37 -12.97
C GLN A 543 32.01 -25.94 -12.54
N GLU A 544 32.76 -24.93 -13.00
CA GLU A 544 32.53 -23.52 -12.61
C GLU A 544 31.14 -23.01 -13.03
N ASP A 545 30.61 -23.43 -14.19
CA ASP A 545 29.29 -22.97 -14.65
C ASP A 545 28.15 -23.51 -13.77
N VAL A 546 28.27 -24.74 -13.28
CA VAL A 546 27.32 -25.35 -12.34
C VAL A 546 27.44 -24.69 -10.96
N TYR A 547 28.68 -24.42 -10.52
CA TYR A 547 28.96 -23.71 -9.28
C TYR A 547 28.31 -22.32 -9.27
N LEU A 548 28.54 -21.51 -10.31
CA LEU A 548 27.99 -20.16 -10.42
C LEU A 548 26.45 -20.14 -10.47
N LYS A 549 25.82 -21.12 -11.13
CA LYS A 549 24.36 -21.27 -11.13
C LYS A 549 23.82 -21.60 -9.74
N ALA A 550 24.50 -22.50 -9.02
CA ALA A 550 24.13 -22.85 -7.65
C ALA A 550 24.33 -21.66 -6.70
N GLU A 551 25.43 -20.92 -6.86
CA GLU A 551 25.75 -19.73 -6.07
C GLU A 551 24.65 -18.68 -6.14
N VAL A 552 24.14 -18.36 -7.33
CA VAL A 552 23.04 -17.40 -7.50
C VAL A 552 21.75 -17.89 -6.84
N GLN A 553 21.40 -19.17 -7.01
CA GLN A 553 20.17 -19.71 -6.41
C GLN A 553 20.26 -19.76 -4.88
N LEU A 554 21.43 -20.07 -4.33
CA LEU A 554 21.68 -20.05 -2.89
C LEU A 554 21.70 -18.62 -2.35
N TYR A 555 22.25 -17.67 -3.10
CA TYR A 555 22.17 -16.23 -2.79
C TYR A 555 20.72 -15.76 -2.72
N ASP A 556 19.88 -16.13 -3.69
CA ASP A 556 18.45 -15.79 -3.69
C ASP A 556 17.73 -16.31 -2.44
N ARG A 557 18.08 -17.52 -1.98
CA ARG A 557 17.55 -18.08 -0.72
C ARG A 557 18.03 -17.28 0.50
N LEU A 558 19.31 -16.92 0.55
CA LEU A 558 19.85 -16.11 1.63
C LEU A 558 19.17 -14.73 1.69
N LEU A 559 19.03 -14.06 0.54
CA LEU A 559 18.35 -12.78 0.43
C LEU A 559 16.86 -12.90 0.85
N ALA A 560 16.18 -13.99 0.50
CA ALA A 560 14.82 -14.26 0.94
C ALA A 560 14.72 -14.40 2.47
N LEU A 561 15.66 -15.11 3.10
CA LEU A 561 15.73 -15.25 4.57
C LEU A 561 15.99 -13.90 5.25
N LYS A 562 16.96 -13.12 4.76
CA LYS A 562 17.24 -11.76 5.24
C LYS A 562 16.05 -10.82 5.06
N THR A 563 15.34 -10.93 3.93
CA THR A 563 14.10 -10.18 3.71
C THR A 563 13.02 -10.56 4.74
N GLY A 564 12.91 -11.84 5.09
CA GLY A 564 12.03 -12.31 6.17
C GLY A 564 12.37 -11.68 7.53
N VAL A 565 13.66 -11.60 7.87
CA VAL A 565 14.16 -10.91 9.06
C VAL A 565 13.74 -9.43 9.06
N VAL A 566 13.92 -8.72 7.93
CA VAL A 566 13.52 -7.31 7.82
C VAL A 566 12.00 -7.10 7.93
N ILE A 567 11.18 -8.03 7.42
CA ILE A 567 9.72 -7.98 7.58
C ILE A 567 9.33 -8.09 9.05
N GLU A 568 9.97 -8.99 9.82
CA GLU A 568 9.69 -9.09 11.26
C GLU A 568 10.18 -7.85 12.03
N LEU A 569 11.34 -7.29 11.67
CA LEU A 569 11.77 -5.98 12.19
C LEU A 569 10.77 -4.87 11.84
N GLN A 570 10.19 -4.89 10.65
CA GLN A 570 9.15 -3.93 10.27
C GLN A 570 7.93 -4.03 11.17
N ASN A 571 7.49 -5.25 11.52
CA ASN A 571 6.39 -5.45 12.46
C ASN A 571 6.72 -4.84 13.84
N MET A 572 7.94 -5.01 14.33
CA MET A 572 8.40 -4.38 15.58
C MET A 572 8.48 -2.85 15.47
N VAL A 573 8.96 -2.30 14.35
CA VAL A 573 8.98 -0.85 14.07
C VAL A 573 7.57 -0.27 14.03
N TRP A 574 6.61 -0.98 13.45
CA TRP A 574 5.20 -0.58 13.44
C TRP A 574 4.58 -0.61 14.82
N ALA A 575 4.87 -1.66 15.61
CA ALA A 575 4.42 -1.75 16.99
C ALA A 575 5.04 -0.66 17.87
N TYR A 576 6.32 -0.36 17.67
CA TYR A 576 6.98 0.79 18.27
C TYR A 576 6.28 2.08 17.88
N ARG A 577 5.98 2.31 16.61
CA ARG A 577 5.30 3.55 16.20
C ARG A 577 3.90 3.68 16.82
N TYR A 578 3.16 2.58 16.90
CA TYR A 578 1.84 2.54 17.53
C TYR A 578 1.92 2.92 19.01
N TRP A 579 2.85 2.33 19.75
CA TRP A 579 2.99 2.63 21.16
C TRP A 579 3.70 3.98 21.39
N ALA A 580 4.83 4.25 20.74
CA ALA A 580 5.63 5.44 20.96
C ALA A 580 4.98 6.71 20.44
N LEU A 581 4.03 6.60 19.50
CA LEU A 581 3.58 7.72 18.66
C LEU A 581 4.79 8.50 18.12
N SER A 582 5.78 7.76 17.65
CA SER A 582 7.07 8.28 17.20
C SER A 582 7.67 7.34 16.16
N GLU A 583 8.51 7.88 15.28
CA GLU A 583 9.21 7.08 14.29
C GLU A 583 10.41 6.37 14.93
N SER A 584 10.60 5.09 14.62
CA SER A 584 11.85 4.39 14.98
C SER A 584 13.02 4.97 14.19
N LYS A 585 14.20 4.97 14.82
CA LYS A 585 15.47 5.34 14.17
C LYS A 585 16.07 4.20 13.34
N LEU A 586 15.51 3.00 13.45
CA LEU A 586 16.00 1.85 12.70
C LEU A 586 15.84 2.05 11.20
N VAL A 587 16.89 1.73 10.47
CA VAL A 587 16.88 1.65 9.02
C VAL A 587 16.67 0.19 8.64
N LEU A 588 15.53 -0.11 8.04
CA LEU A 588 15.25 -1.43 7.48
C LEU A 588 16.09 -1.60 6.21
N ASP A 589 16.86 -2.69 6.12
CA ASP A 589 17.74 -2.98 5.00
C ASP A 589 18.04 -4.48 4.95
N ALA A 590 17.72 -5.13 3.83
CA ALA A 590 17.90 -6.57 3.63
C ALA A 590 19.37 -7.00 3.42
N THR A 591 20.28 -6.03 3.25
CA THR A 591 21.70 -6.26 2.95
C THR A 591 22.61 -6.18 4.16
N LYS A 592 22.08 -5.78 5.31
CA LYS A 592 22.80 -5.79 6.59
C LYS A 592 23.41 -7.16 6.92
N SER A 593 24.49 -7.13 7.71
CA SER A 593 25.05 -8.34 8.28
C SER A 593 24.10 -8.90 9.35
N ILE A 594 24.29 -10.16 9.73
CA ILE A 594 23.51 -10.78 10.80
C ILE A 594 23.76 -10.08 12.14
N GLU A 595 24.99 -9.64 12.40
CA GLU A 595 25.34 -8.87 13.60
C GLU A 595 24.63 -7.51 13.65
N ASP A 596 24.46 -6.85 12.51
CA ASP A 596 23.70 -5.60 12.42
C ASP A 596 22.21 -5.84 12.72
N TYR A 597 21.63 -6.96 12.29
CA TYR A 597 20.25 -7.32 12.66
C TYR A 597 20.11 -7.66 14.15
N ASP A 598 21.08 -8.34 14.75
CA ASP A 598 21.12 -8.55 16.21
C ASP A 598 21.18 -7.21 16.95
N SER A 599 21.97 -6.26 16.45
CA SER A 599 22.05 -4.91 16.98
C SER A 599 20.72 -4.15 16.84
N ASP A 600 20.08 -4.22 15.67
CA ASP A 600 18.75 -3.63 15.43
C ASP A 600 17.70 -4.22 16.37
N LEU A 601 17.70 -5.55 16.55
CA LEU A 601 16.78 -6.26 17.45
C LEU A 601 16.98 -5.80 18.90
N TYR A 602 18.23 -5.71 19.36
CA TYR A 602 18.54 -5.19 20.68
C TYR A 602 18.08 -3.74 20.83
N GLN A 603 18.34 -2.90 19.82
CA GLN A 603 17.99 -1.49 19.85
C GLN A 603 16.48 -1.28 19.90
N ILE A 604 15.68 -1.98 19.08
CA ILE A 604 14.22 -1.83 19.12
C ILE A 604 13.62 -2.39 20.41
N ALA A 605 14.14 -3.50 20.93
CA ALA A 605 13.71 -4.03 22.22
C ALA A 605 13.98 -3.03 23.35
N ARG A 606 15.17 -2.44 23.38
CA ARG A 606 15.52 -1.38 24.33
C ARG A 606 14.66 -0.13 24.16
N ASP A 607 14.44 0.31 22.93
CA ASP A 607 13.61 1.48 22.62
C ASP A 607 12.16 1.27 23.10
N MET A 608 11.64 0.04 23.02
CA MET A 608 10.34 -0.33 23.58
C MET A 608 10.32 -0.33 25.11
N GLU A 609 11.36 -0.88 25.77
CA GLU A 609 11.46 -0.90 27.23
C GLU A 609 11.62 0.50 27.85
N THR A 610 12.27 1.42 27.13
CA THR A 610 12.58 2.79 27.59
C THR A 610 11.63 3.85 27.01
N ILE A 611 10.55 3.43 26.34
CA ILE A 611 9.63 4.31 25.64
C ILE A 611 8.98 5.36 26.55
N ASP A 612 8.71 4.97 27.79
CA ASP A 612 8.10 5.83 28.80
C ASP A 612 9.02 6.97 29.22
N GLU A 613 10.35 6.79 29.10
CA GLU A 613 11.34 7.84 29.38
C GLU A 613 11.23 9.02 28.40
N GLN A 614 10.59 8.84 27.24
CA GLN A 614 10.39 9.90 26.26
C GLN A 614 9.25 10.86 26.63
N TYR A 615 8.47 10.53 27.66
CA TYR A 615 7.32 11.30 28.08
C TYR A 615 7.59 12.01 29.42
N PRO A 616 7.20 13.29 29.56
CA PRO A 616 7.35 14.03 30.81
C PRO A 616 6.34 13.60 31.89
N SER A 617 5.39 12.74 31.55
CA SER A 617 4.29 12.28 32.41
C SER A 617 4.04 10.79 32.22
N ASP A 618 3.80 10.08 33.32
CA ASP A 618 3.35 8.69 33.31
C ASP A 618 1.90 8.57 32.81
N PHE A 619 1.52 7.34 32.48
CA PHE A 619 0.12 6.99 32.24
C PHE A 619 -0.71 7.19 33.51
N GLN A 620 -1.84 7.85 33.36
CA GLN A 620 -2.87 7.95 34.39
C GLN A 620 -4.08 7.13 33.99
N GLY A 621 -4.53 6.26 34.88
CA GLY A 621 -5.77 5.52 34.71
C GLY A 621 -6.97 6.45 34.71
N PHE A 622 -7.95 6.18 33.86
CA PHE A 622 -9.22 6.88 33.84
C PHE A 622 -10.40 5.91 33.81
N THR A 623 -11.51 6.39 34.35
CA THR A 623 -12.83 5.80 34.13
C THR A 623 -13.76 6.94 33.74
N TYR A 624 -14.23 6.93 32.50
CA TYR A 624 -15.17 7.93 32.00
C TYR A 624 -16.55 7.32 31.81
N TYR A 625 -17.56 8.11 32.14
CA TYR A 625 -18.96 7.77 31.95
C TYR A 625 -19.53 8.81 30.99
N GLU A 626 -20.00 8.34 29.85
CA GLU A 626 -20.61 9.18 28.83
C GLU A 626 -21.94 8.58 28.40
N GLU A 627 -22.98 9.40 28.40
CA GLU A 627 -24.27 9.01 27.87
C GLU A 627 -24.24 9.21 26.35
N SER A 628 -24.83 8.30 25.57
CA SER A 628 -24.74 8.35 24.10
C SER A 628 -25.19 9.68 23.49
N ASP A 629 -26.14 10.37 24.13
CA ASP A 629 -26.67 11.68 23.76
C ASP A 629 -25.67 12.84 23.95
N LYS A 630 -24.58 12.61 24.67
CA LYS A 630 -23.43 13.53 24.80
C LYS A 630 -22.33 13.25 23.79
N LEU A 631 -22.42 12.14 23.04
CA LEU A 631 -21.48 11.87 21.95
C LEU A 631 -21.52 13.03 20.94
N PRO A 632 -20.39 13.33 20.29
CA PRO A 632 -20.32 14.37 19.29
C PRO A 632 -21.39 14.27 18.21
N PHE A 633 -21.77 15.43 17.66
CA PHE A 633 -22.80 15.54 16.62
C PHE A 633 -24.12 14.89 17.07
N ASN A 634 -24.65 13.98 16.26
CA ASN A 634 -25.84 13.20 16.60
C ASN A 634 -25.55 11.69 16.65
N PHE A 635 -24.32 11.32 16.99
CA PHE A 635 -23.92 9.92 17.09
C PHE A 635 -24.75 9.12 18.09
N GLY A 636 -25.23 9.73 19.18
CA GLY A 636 -26.17 9.07 20.10
C GLY A 636 -27.47 8.65 19.43
N GLU A 637 -28.07 9.55 18.65
CA GLU A 637 -29.29 9.27 17.89
C GLU A 637 -29.05 8.15 16.86
N LEU A 638 -27.89 8.16 16.20
CA LEU A 638 -27.50 7.12 15.25
C LEU A 638 -27.28 5.76 15.89
N LEU A 639 -26.66 5.73 17.07
CA LEU A 639 -26.46 4.52 17.84
C LEU A 639 -27.81 3.89 18.22
N VAL A 640 -28.76 4.68 18.73
CA VAL A 640 -30.11 4.22 19.10
C VAL A 640 -30.89 3.74 17.87
N LYS A 641 -30.90 4.53 16.78
CA LYS A 641 -31.58 4.15 15.53
C LYS A 641 -31.02 2.87 14.93
N GLY A 642 -29.71 2.67 15.00
CA GLY A 642 -29.07 1.44 14.53
C GLY A 642 -29.44 0.22 15.38
N LEU A 643 -29.42 0.36 16.71
CA LEU A 643 -29.79 -0.70 17.65
C LEU A 643 -31.27 -1.09 17.56
N THR A 644 -32.16 -0.15 17.20
CA THR A 644 -33.60 -0.41 16.98
C THR A 644 -33.96 -0.77 15.54
N GLY A 645 -32.98 -0.72 14.63
CA GLY A 645 -33.14 -1.10 13.22
C GLY A 645 -33.05 -2.60 12.98
N GLU A 646 -33.15 -3.00 11.71
CA GLU A 646 -33.20 -4.41 11.29
C GLU A 646 -31.95 -5.23 11.66
N THR A 647 -30.78 -4.58 11.68
CA THR A 647 -29.51 -5.24 11.98
C THR A 647 -29.17 -5.22 13.48
N TYR A 648 -29.98 -4.54 14.30
CA TYR A 648 -29.74 -4.31 15.73
C TYR A 648 -28.31 -3.84 16.03
N THR A 649 -27.76 -3.02 15.15
CA THR A 649 -26.36 -2.57 15.18
C THR A 649 -26.31 -1.06 15.06
N GLY A 650 -25.82 -0.39 16.10
CA GLY A 650 -25.54 1.04 16.06
C GLY A 650 -24.05 1.34 16.05
N SER A 651 -23.68 2.51 15.53
CA SER A 651 -22.28 2.93 15.40
C SER A 651 -22.07 4.41 15.70
N PHE A 652 -20.84 4.73 16.11
CA PHE A 652 -20.36 6.09 16.28
C PHE A 652 -18.87 6.15 16.03
N THR A 653 -18.34 7.34 15.70
CA THR A 653 -16.93 7.53 15.38
C THR A 653 -16.33 8.62 16.24
N LEU A 654 -15.16 8.35 16.81
CA LEU A 654 -14.37 9.35 17.52
C LEU A 654 -13.06 9.60 16.77
N ALA A 655 -12.58 10.84 16.81
CA ALA A 655 -11.32 11.27 16.19
C ALA A 655 -10.59 12.24 17.12
N PRO A 656 -9.25 12.38 17.04
CA PRO A 656 -8.46 13.27 17.90
C PRO A 656 -8.57 14.73 17.44
N ASN A 657 -9.81 15.21 17.28
CA ASN A 657 -10.20 16.57 16.99
C ASN A 657 -11.22 16.99 18.06
N LYS A 658 -11.11 18.21 18.59
CA LYS A 658 -12.02 18.75 19.61
C LYS A 658 -13.50 18.58 19.27
N SER A 659 -13.90 18.63 18.00
CA SER A 659 -15.30 18.44 17.59
C SER A 659 -15.76 16.97 17.57
N LEU A 660 -14.85 15.99 17.55
CA LEU A 660 -15.12 14.56 17.38
C LEU A 660 -14.55 13.69 18.51
N ALA A 661 -13.84 14.27 19.47
CA ALA A 661 -13.11 13.52 20.50
C ALA A 661 -14.00 12.99 21.63
N GLY A 662 -15.25 13.45 21.74
CA GLY A 662 -16.12 13.12 22.88
C GLY A 662 -15.49 13.54 24.21
N VAL A 663 -15.52 12.64 25.20
CA VAL A 663 -14.84 12.83 26.49
C VAL A 663 -13.30 12.76 26.45
N PHE A 664 -12.70 12.37 25.32
CA PHE A 664 -11.25 12.15 25.20
C PHE A 664 -10.50 13.42 24.79
N PHE A 665 -10.50 14.43 25.65
CA PHE A 665 -9.80 15.70 25.44
C PHE A 665 -8.76 15.98 26.53
N GLY A 666 -7.75 16.80 26.20
CA GLY A 666 -6.73 17.25 27.16
C GLY A 666 -5.54 16.31 27.34
N GLY A 667 -5.60 15.11 26.77
CA GLY A 667 -4.54 14.10 26.83
C GLY A 667 -3.98 13.76 25.44
N SER A 668 -2.93 12.95 25.48
CA SER A 668 -2.29 12.29 24.35
C SER A 668 -2.15 10.81 24.66
N HIS A 669 -1.98 9.98 23.64
CA HIS A 669 -1.66 8.56 23.82
C HIS A 669 -2.73 7.83 24.65
N TYR A 670 -3.99 7.84 24.20
CA TYR A 670 -5.08 7.16 24.90
C TYR A 670 -5.05 5.65 24.62
N ARG A 671 -5.08 4.81 25.65
CA ARG A 671 -5.13 3.34 25.55
C ARG A 671 -6.31 2.80 26.35
N LEU A 672 -7.29 2.23 25.66
CA LEU A 672 -8.49 1.68 26.29
C LEU A 672 -8.25 0.28 26.81
N SER A 673 -8.61 0.09 28.07
CA SER A 673 -8.71 -1.22 28.73
C SER A 673 -10.10 -1.83 28.57
N GLY A 674 -11.13 -1.03 28.25
CA GLY A 674 -12.50 -1.55 28.08
C GLY A 674 -13.52 -0.50 27.63
N LEU A 675 -14.57 -0.98 26.98
CA LEU A 675 -15.80 -0.22 26.72
C LEU A 675 -16.98 -1.08 27.18
N ASP A 676 -17.63 -0.68 28.27
CA ASP A 676 -18.74 -1.38 28.89
C ASP A 676 -20.08 -0.63 28.68
N PRO A 677 -20.85 -1.00 27.63
CA PRO A 677 -22.10 -0.32 27.29
C PRO A 677 -23.31 -0.89 28.05
N THR A 678 -24.24 -0.01 28.43
CA THR A 678 -25.54 -0.38 29.02
C THR A 678 -26.69 0.21 28.19
N LEU A 679 -27.62 -0.63 27.74
CA LEU A 679 -28.81 -0.18 27.01
C LEU A 679 -29.81 0.50 27.97
N ARG A 680 -30.00 1.81 27.82
CA ARG A 680 -30.84 2.62 28.72
C ARG A 680 -32.28 2.68 28.21
N GLY A 681 -33.22 2.21 29.04
CA GLY A 681 -34.65 2.12 28.69
C GLY A 681 -35.04 0.81 27.98
N ALA A 682 -34.10 -0.10 27.78
CA ALA A 682 -34.41 -1.46 27.35
C ALA A 682 -35.07 -2.26 28.49
N LEU A 683 -36.03 -3.11 28.15
CA LEU A 683 -36.71 -3.99 29.11
C LEU A 683 -36.57 -5.46 28.66
N PRO A 684 -36.59 -6.43 29.58
CA PRO A 684 -36.66 -7.82 29.18
C PRO A 684 -38.02 -8.15 28.59
N LYS A 685 -38.06 -8.96 27.54
CA LYS A 685 -39.32 -9.55 27.08
C LYS A 685 -39.78 -10.59 28.10
N LYS A 686 -41.04 -10.51 28.53
CA LYS A 686 -41.62 -11.36 29.59
C LYS A 686 -41.37 -12.87 29.43
N LYS A 687 -41.25 -13.36 28.19
CA LYS A 687 -41.01 -14.79 27.90
C LYS A 687 -39.55 -15.23 28.06
N ALA A 688 -38.61 -14.29 28.07
CA ALA A 688 -37.18 -14.53 28.15
C ALA A 688 -36.64 -14.43 29.60
N VAL A 689 -37.42 -13.83 30.52
CA VAL A 689 -37.03 -13.68 31.92
C VAL A 689 -36.91 -15.04 32.61
N LYS A 690 -35.76 -15.29 33.24
CA LYS A 690 -35.49 -16.44 34.10
C LYS A 690 -34.93 -15.90 35.42
N ASP A 691 -35.49 -16.35 36.54
CA ASP A 691 -35.08 -15.92 37.89
C ASP A 691 -35.06 -14.38 38.07
N GLY A 692 -35.99 -13.68 37.42
CA GLY A 692 -36.16 -12.23 37.52
C GLY A 692 -35.21 -11.39 36.63
N VAL A 693 -34.39 -12.03 35.80
CA VAL A 693 -33.46 -11.35 34.88
C VAL A 693 -33.46 -11.96 33.48
N VAL A 694 -32.96 -11.20 32.50
CA VAL A 694 -32.51 -11.72 31.20
C VAL A 694 -31.04 -11.36 31.02
N ILE A 695 -30.27 -12.16 30.29
CA ILE A 695 -28.89 -11.80 29.94
C ILE A 695 -28.92 -11.07 28.60
N VAL A 696 -28.49 -9.81 28.60
CA VAL A 696 -28.29 -9.04 27.38
C VAL A 696 -26.92 -9.42 26.81
N HIS A 697 -26.86 -9.80 25.55
CA HIS A 697 -25.61 -10.13 24.86
C HIS A 697 -25.28 -9.07 23.81
N LEU A 698 -24.19 -8.33 24.04
CA LEU A 698 -23.69 -7.31 23.14
C LEU A 698 -22.36 -7.74 22.52
N GLN A 699 -22.17 -7.40 21.25
CA GLN A 699 -20.88 -7.43 20.58
C GLN A 699 -20.41 -6.00 20.34
N ILE A 700 -19.24 -5.67 20.87
CA ILE A 700 -18.53 -4.42 20.61
C ILE A 700 -17.46 -4.69 19.58
N THR A 701 -17.40 -3.86 18.54
CA THR A 701 -16.41 -4.01 17.46
C THR A 701 -15.79 -2.67 17.11
N THR A 702 -14.46 -2.62 17.05
CA THR A 702 -13.74 -1.47 16.48
C THR A 702 -13.67 -1.60 14.96
N SER A 703 -13.44 -0.51 14.25
CA SER A 703 -13.24 -0.57 12.80
C SER A 703 -11.93 -1.23 12.35
N GLY A 704 -10.99 -1.47 13.29
CA GLY A 704 -9.61 -1.81 12.95
C GLY A 704 -8.78 -0.61 12.47
N ILE A 705 -9.39 0.57 12.33
CA ILE A 705 -8.71 1.82 12.01
C ILE A 705 -8.60 2.66 13.27
N TYR A 706 -7.41 3.14 13.56
CA TYR A 706 -7.11 3.83 14.80
C TYR A 706 -6.38 5.13 14.51
N GLU A 707 -6.73 6.16 15.26
CA GLU A 707 -6.04 7.45 15.27
C GLU A 707 -5.53 7.75 16.67
N ASP A 708 -4.43 8.46 16.78
CA ASP A 708 -3.95 8.94 18.07
C ASP A 708 -3.21 10.26 17.88
N ILE A 709 -2.96 10.98 18.96
CA ILE A 709 -2.38 12.31 18.91
C ILE A 709 -1.24 12.45 19.91
N ARG A 710 -0.16 13.06 19.43
CA ARG A 710 0.98 13.49 20.23
C ARG A 710 1.45 14.84 19.71
N ASP A 711 1.63 15.82 20.60
CA ASP A 711 2.16 17.16 20.26
C ASP A 711 1.44 17.85 19.08
N GLY A 712 0.13 17.62 18.95
CA GLY A 712 -0.70 18.15 17.86
C GLY A 712 -0.60 17.38 16.53
N GLN A 713 0.30 16.40 16.43
CA GLN A 713 0.42 15.50 15.29
C GLN A 713 -0.51 14.29 15.45
N VAL A 714 -1.34 14.03 14.44
CA VAL A 714 -2.20 12.85 14.37
C VAL A 714 -1.47 11.69 13.71
N PHE A 715 -1.36 10.59 14.45
CA PHE A 715 -0.85 9.31 13.99
C PHE A 715 -2.03 8.41 13.59
N ARG A 716 -1.84 7.60 12.55
CA ARG A 716 -2.89 6.76 11.97
C ARG A 716 -2.42 5.33 11.83
N PHE A 717 -3.32 4.40 12.11
CA PHE A 717 -3.01 2.99 12.12
C PHE A 717 -4.15 2.14 11.57
N ALA A 718 -3.79 1.01 10.95
CA ALA A 718 -4.72 -0.05 10.52
C ALA A 718 -4.36 -1.37 11.21
N SER A 719 -5.35 -2.15 11.56
CA SER A 719 -5.23 -3.48 12.15
C SER A 719 -6.54 -4.23 11.96
N LEU A 720 -6.60 -5.49 12.40
CA LEU A 720 -7.85 -6.23 12.39
C LEU A 720 -8.87 -5.56 13.33
N PRO A 721 -10.15 -5.45 12.91
CA PRO A 721 -11.25 -5.11 13.80
C PRO A 721 -11.19 -5.94 15.08
N GLN A 722 -11.12 -5.27 16.24
CA GLN A 722 -11.17 -5.98 17.51
C GLN A 722 -12.64 -6.18 17.90
N SER A 723 -13.00 -7.41 18.25
CA SER A 723 -14.33 -7.77 18.74
C SER A 723 -14.26 -8.20 20.20
N ARG A 724 -15.16 -7.68 21.03
CA ARG A 724 -15.35 -8.08 22.43
C ARG A 724 -16.82 -8.33 22.70
N GLN A 725 -17.09 -9.33 23.54
CA GLN A 725 -18.44 -9.60 24.02
C GLN A 725 -18.65 -8.89 25.36
N CYS A 726 -19.83 -8.32 25.52
CA CYS A 726 -20.31 -7.78 26.78
C CYS A 726 -21.64 -8.45 27.10
N SER A 727 -21.70 -9.17 28.22
CA SER A 727 -22.95 -9.81 28.65
C SER A 727 -23.28 -9.35 30.06
N TYR A 728 -24.51 -8.90 30.30
CA TYR A 728 -24.94 -8.44 31.62
C TYR A 728 -26.39 -8.78 31.90
N GLU A 729 -26.74 -8.88 33.18
CA GLU A 729 -28.14 -9.07 33.62
C GLU A 729 -28.95 -7.79 33.44
N LEU A 730 -30.15 -7.92 32.90
CA LEU A 730 -31.15 -6.87 32.86
C LEU A 730 -32.37 -7.37 33.63
N ASN A 731 -32.71 -6.68 34.72
CA ASN A 731 -33.86 -7.05 35.54
C ASN A 731 -35.18 -6.60 34.91
N GLU A 732 -36.31 -7.03 35.50
CA GLU A 732 -37.66 -6.67 35.01
C GLU A 732 -37.94 -5.16 34.94
N ASN A 733 -37.21 -4.34 35.69
CA ASN A 733 -37.32 -2.88 35.68
C ASN A 733 -36.41 -2.20 34.65
N GLY A 734 -35.60 -2.96 33.91
CA GLY A 734 -34.62 -2.43 32.96
C GLY A 734 -33.33 -1.95 33.60
N GLU A 735 -33.06 -2.32 34.85
CA GLU A 735 -31.81 -1.99 35.53
C GLU A 735 -30.75 -3.06 35.26
N ARG A 736 -29.51 -2.59 35.06
CA ARG A 736 -28.35 -3.45 34.87
C ARG A 736 -27.93 -4.10 36.19
N GLY A 737 -27.87 -5.43 36.19
CA GLY A 737 -27.31 -6.26 37.25
C GLY A 737 -25.86 -6.68 36.95
N LYS A 738 -25.53 -7.93 37.27
CA LYS A 738 -24.17 -8.45 37.17
C LYS A 738 -23.68 -8.52 35.71
N THR A 739 -22.44 -8.11 35.47
CA THR A 739 -21.71 -8.39 34.22
C THR A 739 -21.13 -9.81 34.25
N TRP A 740 -21.41 -10.59 33.22
CA TRP A 740 -20.92 -11.96 33.03
C TRP A 740 -19.68 -11.99 32.14
N ASP A 741 -19.75 -11.32 30.98
CA ASP A 741 -18.63 -11.17 30.06
C ASP A 741 -18.20 -9.71 30.06
N ASN A 742 -16.97 -9.44 30.50
CA ASN A 742 -16.44 -8.08 30.53
C ASN A 742 -15.79 -7.74 29.19
N PRO A 743 -16.15 -6.61 28.55
CA PRO A 743 -15.57 -6.19 27.27
C PRO A 743 -14.19 -5.55 27.45
N ILE A 744 -13.22 -6.37 27.88
CA ILE A 744 -11.86 -5.95 28.22
C ILE A 744 -10.93 -6.05 27.00
N PHE A 745 -10.18 -4.99 26.77
CA PHE A 745 -9.01 -4.94 25.91
C PHE A 745 -7.77 -5.10 26.80
N GLU A 746 -7.28 -6.34 26.95
CA GLU A 746 -6.26 -6.69 27.95
C GLU A 746 -4.95 -5.88 27.77
N THR A 747 -4.44 -5.34 28.89
CA THR A 747 -3.37 -4.33 28.93
C THR A 747 -1.95 -4.89 28.87
N LYS A 748 -1.78 -6.16 28.51
CA LYS A 748 -0.51 -6.82 28.79
C LYS A 748 0.61 -6.44 27.81
N TYR A 749 0.33 -5.93 26.61
CA TYR A 749 1.32 -5.99 25.52
C TYR A 749 1.24 -4.93 24.41
N HIS A 750 0.83 -3.70 24.73
CA HIS A 750 0.93 -2.55 23.81
C HIS A 750 0.04 -2.62 22.55
N ALA A 751 -1.05 -3.39 22.59
CA ALA A 751 -2.01 -3.57 21.50
C ALA A 751 -3.42 -3.05 21.85
N GLU A 752 -3.55 -2.33 22.96
CA GLU A 752 -4.78 -1.71 23.41
C GLU A 752 -5.27 -0.69 22.37
N PRO A 753 -6.57 -0.71 22.02
CA PRO A 753 -7.10 0.27 21.07
C PRO A 753 -7.13 1.66 21.69
N THR A 754 -6.98 2.67 20.84
CA THR A 754 -7.30 4.07 21.14
C THR A 754 -8.82 4.29 21.02
N PRO A 755 -9.40 5.25 21.76
CA PRO A 755 -10.81 5.63 21.60
C PRO A 755 -11.12 6.17 20.21
N PHE A 756 -10.13 6.71 19.51
CA PHE A 756 -10.32 7.35 18.21
C PHE A 756 -10.38 6.31 17.08
N THR A 757 -11.55 5.68 16.99
CA THR A 757 -11.94 4.72 15.97
C THR A 757 -13.45 4.84 15.76
N GLN A 758 -13.98 4.10 14.78
CA GLN A 758 -15.42 3.82 14.75
C GLN A 758 -15.70 2.61 15.64
N TRP A 759 -16.71 2.77 16.50
CA TRP A 759 -17.25 1.76 17.38
C TRP A 759 -18.59 1.27 16.83
N LYS A 760 -18.80 -0.04 16.89
CA LYS A 760 -20.09 -0.69 16.60
C LYS A 760 -20.54 -1.46 17.84
N ILE A 761 -21.82 -1.31 18.19
CA ILE A 761 -22.47 -2.09 19.24
C ILE A 761 -23.63 -2.84 18.58
N LYS A 762 -23.60 -4.17 18.69
CA LYS A 762 -24.65 -5.05 18.17
C LYS A 762 -25.31 -5.83 19.30
N LEU A 763 -26.64 -5.85 19.31
CA LEU A 763 -27.41 -6.77 20.16
C LEU A 763 -27.49 -8.15 19.50
N LEU A 764 -27.04 -9.18 20.20
CA LEU A 764 -26.97 -10.54 19.67
C LEU A 764 -28.24 -11.37 19.93
N ASN A 765 -29.04 -10.99 20.93
CA ASN A 765 -30.29 -11.66 21.28
C ASN A 765 -31.49 -10.69 21.29
N PRO A 766 -31.83 -10.04 20.15
CA PRO A 766 -32.95 -9.11 20.05
C PRO A 766 -34.32 -9.74 20.37
N GLU A 767 -34.45 -11.07 20.28
CA GLU A 767 -35.64 -11.84 20.65
C GLU A 767 -35.96 -11.80 22.14
N ASP A 768 -34.97 -11.51 22.99
CA ASP A 768 -35.07 -11.55 24.45
C ASP A 768 -35.25 -10.16 25.09
N VAL A 769 -34.89 -9.11 24.35
CA VAL A 769 -34.90 -7.71 24.83
C VAL A 769 -35.94 -6.90 24.06
N ASP A 770 -36.71 -6.06 24.76
CA ASP A 770 -37.60 -5.05 24.20
C ASP A 770 -36.87 -3.70 24.14
N LEU A 771 -36.67 -3.21 22.92
CA LEU A 771 -35.99 -1.95 22.63
C LEU A 771 -36.94 -0.79 22.34
N SER A 772 -38.27 -0.99 22.45
CA SER A 772 -39.25 0.07 22.16
C SER A 772 -39.12 1.30 23.06
N GLY A 773 -38.58 1.11 24.26
CA GLY A 773 -38.25 2.17 25.23
C GLY A 773 -36.79 2.63 25.20
N LEU A 774 -35.96 2.18 24.25
CA LEU A 774 -34.54 2.52 24.20
C LEU A 774 -34.37 4.02 23.95
N VAL A 775 -33.79 4.73 24.92
CA VAL A 775 -33.55 6.18 24.85
C VAL A 775 -32.07 6.54 24.70
N GLY A 776 -31.17 5.57 24.87
CA GLY A 776 -29.73 5.79 24.79
C GLY A 776 -28.92 4.57 25.19
N VAL A 777 -27.61 4.75 25.18
CA VAL A 777 -26.63 3.78 25.69
C VAL A 777 -25.70 4.52 26.65
N ASP A 778 -25.55 4.02 27.87
CA ASP A 778 -24.55 4.53 28.80
C ASP A 778 -23.21 3.83 28.49
N LEU A 779 -22.18 4.61 28.19
CA LEU A 779 -20.85 4.14 27.80
C LEU A 779 -19.89 4.35 28.96
N LYS A 780 -19.42 3.24 29.54
CA LYS A 780 -18.36 3.26 30.53
C LYS A 780 -17.04 2.90 29.86
N TRP A 781 -16.12 3.86 29.84
CA TRP A 781 -14.78 3.70 29.28
C TRP A 781 -13.76 3.52 30.39
N GLU A 782 -12.86 2.55 30.24
CA GLU A 782 -11.73 2.36 31.12
C GLU A 782 -10.45 2.35 30.30
N GLY A 783 -9.38 2.97 30.81
CA GLY A 783 -8.13 3.05 30.09
C GLY A 783 -7.07 3.88 30.79
N HIS A 784 -6.05 4.23 30.02
CA HIS A 784 -4.90 5.03 30.46
C HIS A 784 -4.63 6.15 29.44
N VAL A 785 -4.13 7.28 29.92
CA VAL A 785 -3.83 8.46 29.11
C VAL A 785 -2.60 9.18 29.63
N ARG A 786 -1.88 9.90 28.76
CA ARG A 786 -0.83 10.84 29.16
C ARG A 786 -1.33 12.27 29.05
N PHE A 787 -1.41 12.96 30.19
CA PHE A 787 -1.77 14.38 30.23
C PHE A 787 -0.52 15.26 30.10
N ALA A 788 -0.52 16.16 29.12
CA ALA A 788 0.59 17.10 28.95
C ALA A 788 0.56 18.20 30.04
N PRO A 789 1.72 18.65 30.55
CA PRO A 789 1.80 19.70 31.58
C PRO A 789 1.24 21.09 31.18
N SER A 790 0.81 21.30 29.93
CA SER A 790 0.46 22.62 29.38
C SER A 790 -0.82 22.70 28.53
N GLN A 791 -1.77 21.76 28.64
CA GLN A 791 -3.15 22.02 28.22
C GLN A 791 -4.02 22.44 29.41
N LEU A 792 -3.66 23.55 30.04
CA LEU A 792 -4.59 24.27 30.92
C LEU A 792 -5.78 24.73 30.06
N LEU A 793 -6.93 24.12 30.32
CA LEU A 793 -8.30 24.58 30.08
C LEU A 793 -8.40 26.06 29.66
N GLY A 794 -8.20 26.32 28.37
CA GLY A 794 -8.32 27.63 27.77
C GLY A 794 -9.74 27.88 27.25
N GLY A 795 -10.60 28.42 28.12
CA GLY A 795 -11.85 29.06 27.73
C GLY A 795 -13.10 28.52 28.42
N LYS A 796 -13.31 28.89 29.70
CA LYS A 796 -14.66 29.17 30.17
C LYS A 796 -15.21 30.31 29.31
N LEU A 797 -16.16 30.04 28.42
CA LEU A 797 -17.07 31.07 27.94
C LEU A 797 -17.80 31.60 29.18
N LYS A 798 -17.53 32.86 29.52
CA LYS A 798 -18.42 33.63 30.38
C LYS A 798 -19.74 33.77 29.61
N GLU A 799 -20.81 33.32 30.27
CA GLU A 799 -22.25 33.59 30.07
C GLU A 799 -22.78 33.77 28.65
#